data_AF-A0A432H2F1-F1
#
_entry.id   AF-A0A432H2F1-F1
#
_cell.length_a   1.000
_cell.length_b   1.000
_cell.length_c   1.000
_cell.angle_alpha   90.00
_cell.angle_beta   90.00
_cell.angle_gamma   90.00
#
_symmetry.space_group_name_H-M   'P 1'
#
loop_
_entity.id
_entity.type
_entity.pdbx_description
1 polymer ?
#
loop_
_entity_poly.entity_id
_entity_poly.type
_entity_poly.pdbx_seq_one_letter_code
_entity_poly.pdbx_strand_id
1 'polypeptide(L)'
;MLRPLFLLLILSLLAAPVVAWPAVGSPSGQTPLYSLDVGERVIVVLKGGDEVIGEVVEETPDKISVKSAFGVTSIEMNRVDVVIRGEEVDRREYSQRHKRAIRRGSASGWYSLAKWALGRGLEQQAHDAFEKTLEIDPEHEAARIALGWGQVDGQWKTPEEAEALIARGWGRDGKRLIPPRENSRTPPRNPSPKPTEPKPDVVKPGRPTIPESVTRRLDPQDQRRREEQLERRRKEREKFDENKRKEYEGVPWSSRSTLPAPNWVIECNSTPEVARTYRWIMEALHATLSKMFKSPDVRSQKPIVKIYRNHDEFMLKTGMGAGVGGFYQPTSQNVSAYHGTFGLTGTTFTVLAHEGTHAFQGKKMTRMGNYPNWFIEGMAVYFGDGSKLDYKKKKLVSGLIPRDRLFHIQEKIREGTHTPLSKLGGLPRNRFGGSQYADSWAVMHFLFKGPETRKGHRFLVEYWRMGEKRRIGQRQFNNLAQKYYKDVDQMEADWKEYVLSLNAPPAGEVKDSRFNSLDFMFSIERPGPNWEFALDEIQDRDLVLMKIPGTRNEIRVRILTKAEDGQRPQDWIDSVALPDLRKKYTDVRTLKGDLGGLDAFLFEFVDKPPATKEESKEEGATDGDEPSEGTPGSRQFSAVQTQQEGPEGDGDGNGDGEAKDAEQKPPAPAPRKHRSYILVGISNAYELRGSFEMDQFASLLPDLEWVAFSFEKIQRNRW
;
A
#
# COMPACT_ATOMS: atom_id res chain seq x y z
N MET A 1 2.04 40.44 -51.46
CA MET A 1 2.13 41.69 -52.24
C MET A 1 1.06 41.63 -53.33
N LEU A 2 0.44 42.79 -53.60
CA LEU A 2 -0.62 43.09 -54.60
C LEU A 2 -2.07 42.64 -54.33
N ARG A 3 -2.83 43.61 -53.78
CA ARG A 3 -4.19 44.03 -54.22
C ARG A 3 -4.13 44.51 -55.70
N PRO A 4 -5.23 44.58 -56.49
CA PRO A 4 -6.35 45.53 -56.27
C PRO A 4 -7.73 45.03 -56.82
N LEU A 5 -8.88 45.74 -56.87
CA LEU A 5 -9.23 47.16 -56.98
C LEU A 5 -10.79 47.32 -56.84
N PHE A 6 -11.26 48.58 -56.79
CA PHE A 6 -12.63 49.13 -57.01
C PHE A 6 -13.59 49.25 -55.79
N LEU A 7 -14.25 50.37 -55.47
CA LEU A 7 -14.33 51.75 -56.04
C LEU A 7 -14.93 52.72 -54.98
N LEU A 8 -14.45 53.98 -54.98
CA LEU A 8 -15.03 55.29 -54.59
C LEU A 8 -16.18 55.41 -53.56
N LEU A 9 -16.01 56.27 -52.52
CA LEU A 9 -16.31 57.72 -52.61
C LEU A 9 -15.70 58.49 -51.39
N ILE A 10 -15.26 59.72 -51.64
CA ILE A 10 -14.54 60.63 -50.74
C ILE A 10 -15.43 61.83 -50.38
N LEU A 11 -15.17 62.42 -49.20
CA LEU A 11 -15.32 63.82 -48.70
C LEU A 11 -16.21 63.90 -47.44
N SER A 12 -15.87 64.59 -46.36
CA SER A 12 -14.65 65.32 -45.92
C SER A 12 -14.89 65.94 -44.54
N LEU A 13 -13.82 65.91 -43.71
CA LEU A 13 -13.37 66.87 -42.67
C LEU A 13 -14.31 67.49 -41.59
N LEU A 14 -13.97 67.14 -40.34
CA LEU A 14 -13.52 67.99 -39.20
C LEU A 14 -14.42 69.15 -38.69
N ALA A 15 -14.93 69.03 -37.45
CA ALA A 15 -14.40 69.71 -36.24
C ALA A 15 -15.30 69.56 -34.97
N ALA A 16 -14.77 68.91 -33.92
CA ALA A 16 -14.96 69.05 -32.45
C ALA A 16 -16.39 69.03 -31.80
N PRO A 17 -16.54 68.81 -30.46
CA PRO A 17 -15.58 68.46 -29.41
C PRO A 17 -15.92 67.15 -28.64
N VAL A 18 -14.95 66.72 -27.82
CA VAL A 18 -15.05 65.64 -26.84
C VAL A 18 -16.07 65.98 -25.74
N VAL A 19 -17.08 65.13 -25.55
CA VAL A 19 -17.89 65.04 -24.33
C VAL A 19 -18.17 63.57 -24.03
N ALA A 20 -17.71 63.12 -22.86
CA ALA A 20 -17.83 61.76 -22.35
C ALA A 20 -19.29 61.37 -22.08
N TRP A 21 -19.65 60.12 -22.40
CA TRP A 21 -20.94 59.51 -22.06
C TRP A 21 -20.75 58.25 -21.19
N PRO A 22 -21.73 57.95 -20.32
CA PRO A 22 -21.51 57.20 -19.08
C PRO A 22 -21.63 55.68 -19.28
N ALA A 23 -20.92 54.96 -18.42
CA ALA A 23 -20.99 53.51 -18.30
C ALA A 23 -22.39 53.07 -17.84
N VAL A 24 -23.03 52.19 -18.63
CA VAL A 24 -24.28 51.52 -18.27
C VAL A 24 -23.93 50.24 -17.50
N GLY A 25 -24.36 50.21 -16.24
CA GLY A 25 -24.15 49.09 -15.32
C GLY A 25 -24.93 47.84 -15.71
N SER A 26 -24.27 46.69 -15.54
CA SER A 26 -24.90 45.36 -15.54
C SER A 26 -25.32 44.98 -14.11
N PRO A 27 -26.38 44.20 -13.93
CA PRO A 27 -27.04 44.04 -12.64
C PRO A 27 -26.21 43.17 -11.69
N SER A 28 -25.82 43.77 -10.58
CA SER A 28 -25.21 43.12 -9.42
C SER A 28 -26.27 42.32 -8.66
N GLY A 29 -26.32 41.02 -8.91
CA GLY A 29 -26.82 40.03 -7.96
C GLY A 29 -25.64 39.40 -7.22
N GLN A 30 -24.87 40.20 -6.46
CA GLN A 30 -23.93 39.64 -5.49
C GLN A 30 -24.75 39.24 -4.26
N THR A 31 -24.93 37.93 -4.08
CA THR A 31 -25.25 37.36 -2.77
C THR A 31 -24.20 37.89 -1.78
N PRO A 32 -24.58 38.42 -0.61
CA PRO A 32 -23.60 38.95 0.34
C PRO A 32 -22.58 37.88 0.67
N LEU A 33 -21.29 38.18 0.49
CA LEU A 33 -20.16 37.25 0.61
C LEU A 33 -19.88 36.78 2.05
N TYR A 34 -20.78 37.07 3.01
CA TYR A 34 -20.58 36.85 4.43
C TYR A 34 -21.88 36.37 5.10
N SER A 35 -22.26 35.11 4.86
CA SER A 35 -22.98 34.32 5.87
C SER A 35 -21.94 33.45 6.58
N LEU A 36 -21.78 33.64 7.89
CA LEU A 36 -20.91 32.80 8.69
C LEU A 36 -21.66 31.51 9.03
N ASP A 37 -21.67 30.56 8.10
CA ASP A 37 -22.28 29.24 8.32
C ASP A 37 -21.23 28.27 8.90
N VAL A 38 -20.92 28.45 10.18
CA VAL A 38 -19.96 27.58 10.89
C VAL A 38 -20.44 26.13 10.85
N GLY A 39 -19.59 25.24 10.36
CA GLY A 39 -19.90 23.84 10.10
C GLY A 39 -20.30 23.54 8.66
N GLU A 40 -20.53 24.56 7.81
CA GLU A 40 -20.84 24.36 6.40
C GLU A 40 -19.64 23.78 5.64
N ARG A 41 -19.86 22.73 4.87
CA ARG A 41 -18.82 22.12 4.04
C ARG A 41 -18.65 22.91 2.74
N VAL A 42 -17.44 23.39 2.47
CA VAL A 42 -17.11 24.27 1.35
C VAL A 42 -15.89 23.77 0.58
N ILE A 43 -15.76 24.20 -0.68
CA ILE A 43 -14.53 24.08 -1.47
C ILE A 43 -14.00 25.50 -1.72
N VAL A 44 -12.90 25.85 -1.05
CA VAL A 44 -12.20 27.12 -1.25
C VAL A 44 -11.23 26.96 -2.41
N VAL A 45 -11.56 27.52 -3.57
CA VAL A 45 -10.69 27.60 -4.73
C VAL A 45 -9.80 28.83 -4.57
N LEU A 46 -8.48 28.63 -4.68
CA LEU A 46 -7.48 29.70 -4.61
C LEU A 46 -7.19 30.25 -6.00
N LYS A 47 -6.67 31.48 -6.09
CA LYS A 47 -6.26 32.10 -7.38
C LYS A 47 -5.17 31.34 -8.13
N GLY A 48 -4.47 30.42 -7.44
CA GLY A 48 -3.53 29.48 -8.06
C GLY A 48 -4.18 28.25 -8.69
N GLY A 49 -5.50 28.09 -8.58
CA GLY A 49 -6.26 26.92 -9.03
C GLY A 49 -6.35 25.78 -8.00
N ASP A 50 -5.72 25.92 -6.82
CA ASP A 50 -5.78 24.92 -5.75
C ASP A 50 -7.15 24.93 -5.05
N GLU A 51 -7.66 23.77 -4.66
CA GLU A 51 -8.94 23.64 -3.95
C GLU A 51 -8.74 23.11 -2.53
N VAL A 52 -9.35 23.76 -1.54
CA VAL A 52 -9.35 23.33 -0.12
C VAL A 52 -10.76 22.96 0.30
N ILE A 53 -10.98 21.70 0.64
CA ILE A 53 -12.29 21.17 1.04
C ILE A 53 -12.35 21.00 2.56
N GLY A 54 -13.37 21.56 3.20
CA GLY A 54 -13.56 21.42 4.64
C GLY A 54 -14.80 22.11 5.16
N GLU A 55 -15.06 21.99 6.46
CA GLU A 55 -16.15 22.64 7.17
C GLU A 55 -15.70 24.03 7.65
N VAL A 56 -16.42 25.10 7.35
CA VAL A 56 -16.06 26.45 7.78
C VAL A 56 -16.05 26.52 9.30
N VAL A 57 -14.93 26.95 9.88
CA VAL A 57 -14.76 27.20 11.32
C VAL A 57 -14.92 28.68 11.61
N GLU A 58 -14.42 29.51 10.72
CA GLU A 58 -14.38 30.96 10.88
C GLU A 58 -14.29 31.57 9.48
N GLU A 59 -15.02 32.64 9.23
CA GLU A 59 -14.89 33.41 8.01
C GLU A 59 -15.06 34.89 8.33
N THR A 60 -14.04 35.66 8.00
CA THR A 60 -13.98 37.10 8.18
C THR A 60 -13.68 37.76 6.83
N PRO A 61 -13.77 39.09 6.73
CA PRO A 61 -13.38 39.79 5.52
C PRO A 61 -11.94 39.48 5.05
N ASP A 62 -11.06 39.15 6.00
CA ASP A 62 -9.63 38.97 5.74
C ASP A 62 -9.22 37.50 5.58
N LYS A 63 -10.01 36.53 6.08
CA LYS A 63 -9.65 35.10 6.04
C LYS A 63 -10.85 34.16 6.11
N ILE A 64 -10.69 32.96 5.60
CA ILE A 64 -11.58 31.80 5.81
C ILE A 64 -10.79 30.65 6.42
N SER A 65 -11.28 30.10 7.51
CA SER A 65 -10.73 28.93 8.21
C SER A 65 -11.64 27.73 7.98
N VAL A 66 -11.10 26.64 7.43
CA VAL A 66 -11.83 25.40 7.13
C VAL A 66 -11.24 24.22 7.89
N LYS A 67 -12.08 23.47 8.60
CA LYS A 67 -11.79 22.21 9.30
C LYS A 67 -11.96 21.05 8.35
N SER A 68 -10.87 20.37 8.05
CA SER A 68 -10.87 19.10 7.35
C SER A 68 -10.69 17.94 8.34
N ALA A 69 -10.64 16.71 7.83
CA ALA A 69 -10.23 15.55 8.64
C ALA A 69 -8.80 15.69 9.21
N PHE A 70 -8.02 16.67 8.74
CA PHE A 70 -6.61 16.90 9.05
C PHE A 70 -6.37 18.14 9.95
N GLY A 71 -7.44 18.77 10.43
CA GLY A 71 -7.38 19.97 11.28
C GLY A 71 -7.90 21.23 10.59
N VAL A 72 -7.71 22.39 11.25
CA VAL A 72 -8.22 23.69 10.81
C VAL A 72 -7.16 24.43 9.98
N THR A 73 -7.51 24.80 8.75
CA THR A 73 -6.66 25.55 7.81
C THR A 73 -7.23 26.94 7.60
N SER A 74 -6.48 27.99 7.98
CA SER A 74 -6.84 29.39 7.72
C SER A 74 -6.19 29.91 6.43
N ILE A 75 -7.00 30.53 5.58
CA ILE A 75 -6.66 31.04 4.25
C ILE A 75 -7.03 32.52 4.19
N GLU A 76 -6.09 33.39 3.82
CA GLU A 76 -6.42 34.80 3.62
C GLU A 76 -7.34 35.01 2.41
N MET A 77 -8.34 35.85 2.53
CA MET A 77 -9.37 36.07 1.51
C MET A 77 -8.78 36.63 0.20
N ASN A 78 -7.64 37.35 0.28
CA ASN A 78 -6.89 37.84 -0.89
C ASN A 78 -6.38 36.72 -1.82
N ARG A 79 -6.20 35.50 -1.30
CA ARG A 79 -5.72 34.30 -2.01
C ARG A 79 -6.87 33.44 -2.54
N VAL A 80 -8.08 33.66 -2.04
CA VAL A 80 -9.28 32.97 -2.48
C VAL A 80 -9.73 33.54 -3.82
N ASP A 81 -10.01 32.65 -4.77
CA ASP A 81 -10.65 32.98 -6.05
C ASP A 81 -12.17 32.85 -5.91
N VAL A 82 -12.64 31.68 -5.44
CA VAL A 82 -14.05 31.43 -5.18
C VAL A 82 -14.23 30.43 -4.04
N VAL A 83 -15.25 30.62 -3.20
CA VAL A 83 -15.70 29.62 -2.23
C VAL A 83 -16.96 28.96 -2.79
N ILE A 84 -16.87 27.69 -3.13
CA ILE A 84 -17.99 26.87 -3.60
C ILE A 84 -18.69 26.29 -2.37
N ARG A 85 -20.02 26.40 -2.34
CA ARG A 85 -20.90 26.08 -1.20
C ARG A 85 -22.07 25.21 -1.63
N GLY A 86 -22.75 24.59 -0.66
CA GLY A 86 -23.98 23.81 -0.87
C GLY A 86 -23.87 22.69 -1.91
N GLU A 87 -24.93 22.50 -2.70
CA GLU A 87 -25.10 21.36 -3.63
C GLU A 87 -23.94 21.15 -4.62
N GLU A 88 -23.26 22.21 -5.03
CA GLU A 88 -22.13 22.11 -5.97
C GLU A 88 -20.90 21.44 -5.32
N VAL A 89 -20.73 21.55 -4.00
CA VAL A 89 -19.68 20.82 -3.25
C VAL A 89 -19.95 19.32 -3.30
N ASP A 90 -21.19 18.93 -3.01
CA ASP A 90 -21.62 17.54 -3.00
C ASP A 90 -21.56 16.93 -4.41
N ARG A 91 -21.96 17.69 -5.44
CA ARG A 91 -21.87 17.28 -6.85
C ARG A 91 -20.43 16.98 -7.28
N ARG A 92 -19.48 17.84 -6.92
CA ARG A 92 -18.05 17.65 -7.26
C ARG A 92 -17.44 16.47 -6.51
N GLU A 93 -17.72 16.33 -5.22
CA GLU A 93 -17.24 15.19 -4.42
C GLU A 93 -17.84 13.87 -4.92
N TYR A 94 -19.13 13.86 -5.25
CA TYR A 94 -19.80 12.70 -5.87
C TYR A 94 -19.15 12.31 -7.19
N SER A 95 -18.95 13.26 -8.12
CA SER A 95 -18.32 13.01 -9.42
C SER A 95 -16.93 12.35 -9.29
N GLN A 96 -16.12 12.81 -8.33
CA GLN A 96 -14.81 12.21 -8.06
C GLN A 96 -14.93 10.79 -7.51
N ARG A 97 -15.81 10.55 -6.53
CA ARG A 97 -16.03 9.23 -5.93
C ARG A 97 -16.64 8.23 -6.93
N HIS A 98 -17.56 8.69 -7.76
CA HIS A 98 -18.17 7.91 -8.85
C HIS A 98 -17.13 7.45 -9.88
N LYS A 99 -16.24 8.35 -10.34
CA LYS A 99 -15.12 7.97 -11.23
C LYS A 99 -14.19 6.92 -10.61
N ARG A 100 -14.00 6.97 -9.28
CA ARG A 100 -13.21 5.94 -8.55
C ARG A 100 -13.96 4.61 -8.48
N ALA A 101 -15.27 4.62 -8.22
CA ALA A 101 -16.10 3.42 -8.20
C ALA A 101 -16.08 2.71 -9.57
N ILE A 102 -16.25 3.46 -10.67
CA ILE A 102 -16.11 2.94 -12.04
C ILE A 102 -14.74 2.29 -12.26
N ARG A 103 -13.65 2.98 -11.87
CA ARG A 103 -12.28 2.48 -12.08
C ARG A 103 -12.02 1.18 -11.31
N ARG A 104 -12.61 1.03 -10.12
CA ARG A 104 -12.45 -0.19 -9.31
C ARG A 104 -13.27 -1.35 -9.86
N GLY A 105 -14.46 -1.09 -10.39
CA GLY A 105 -15.34 -2.12 -10.95
C GLY A 105 -15.77 -3.19 -9.95
N SER A 106 -15.71 -2.91 -8.63
CA SER A 106 -16.05 -3.87 -7.57
C SER A 106 -17.32 -3.46 -6.82
N ALA A 107 -18.10 -4.45 -6.37
CA ALA A 107 -19.31 -4.23 -5.56
C ALA A 107 -19.04 -3.36 -4.32
N SER A 108 -17.90 -3.59 -3.65
CA SER A 108 -17.44 -2.82 -2.49
C SER A 108 -17.14 -1.35 -2.79
N GLY A 109 -16.65 -1.05 -4.00
CA GLY A 109 -16.39 0.31 -4.46
C GLY A 109 -17.69 1.09 -4.66
N TRP A 110 -18.68 0.45 -5.28
CA TRP A 110 -20.02 1.01 -5.47
C TRP A 110 -20.79 1.16 -4.14
N TYR A 111 -20.68 0.19 -3.24
CA TYR A 111 -21.35 0.25 -1.94
C TYR A 111 -20.82 1.39 -1.07
N SER A 112 -19.51 1.63 -1.13
CA SER A 112 -18.86 2.74 -0.42
C SER A 112 -19.31 4.10 -0.94
N LEU A 113 -19.55 4.23 -2.25
CA LEU A 113 -20.12 5.42 -2.86
C LEU A 113 -21.57 5.62 -2.40
N ALA A 114 -22.38 4.55 -2.45
CA ALA A 114 -23.79 4.57 -2.08
C ALA A 114 -24.00 5.03 -0.63
N LYS A 115 -23.26 4.46 0.31
CA LYS A 115 -23.33 4.84 1.73
C LYS A 115 -22.92 6.30 1.97
N TRP A 116 -21.93 6.79 1.22
CA TRP A 116 -21.52 8.19 1.32
C TRP A 116 -22.60 9.13 0.77
N ALA A 117 -23.15 8.82 -0.41
CA ALA A 117 -24.22 9.61 -1.03
C ALA A 117 -25.46 9.68 -0.11
N LEU A 118 -25.83 8.54 0.49
CA LEU A 118 -26.94 8.48 1.45
C LEU A 118 -26.69 9.37 2.66
N GLY A 119 -25.49 9.35 3.23
CA GLY A 119 -25.10 10.21 4.35
C GLY A 119 -25.04 11.71 4.01
N ARG A 120 -25.13 12.07 2.74
CA ARG A 120 -25.18 13.45 2.23
C ARG A 120 -26.56 13.86 1.72
N GLY A 121 -27.58 13.00 1.87
CA GLY A 121 -28.93 13.28 1.35
C GLY A 121 -29.04 13.19 -0.18
N LEU A 122 -28.05 12.61 -0.86
CA LEU A 122 -28.06 12.36 -2.30
C LEU A 122 -28.77 11.02 -2.59
N GLU A 123 -30.08 10.99 -2.35
CA GLU A 123 -30.88 9.75 -2.32
C GLU A 123 -30.86 8.99 -3.64
N GLN A 124 -31.08 9.68 -4.78
CA GLN A 124 -31.06 9.04 -6.09
C GLN A 124 -29.68 8.45 -6.41
N GLN A 125 -28.62 9.21 -6.15
CA GLN A 125 -27.25 8.76 -6.38
C GLN A 125 -26.86 7.59 -5.47
N ALA A 126 -27.37 7.57 -4.24
CA ALA A 126 -27.20 6.45 -3.33
C ALA A 126 -27.91 5.20 -3.85
N HIS A 127 -29.16 5.35 -4.29
CA HIS A 127 -29.97 4.29 -4.88
C HIS A 127 -29.27 3.66 -6.08
N ASP A 128 -28.90 4.47 -7.08
CA ASP A 128 -28.20 4.01 -8.29
C ASP A 128 -26.90 3.25 -7.94
N ALA A 129 -26.15 3.73 -6.95
CA ALA A 129 -24.92 3.10 -6.51
C ALA A 129 -25.16 1.79 -5.74
N PHE A 130 -26.24 1.67 -4.96
CA PHE A 130 -26.63 0.39 -4.34
C PHE A 130 -27.11 -0.62 -5.37
N GLU A 131 -27.83 -0.19 -6.42
CA GLU A 131 -28.19 -1.06 -7.54
C GLU A 131 -26.94 -1.59 -8.26
N LYS A 132 -25.97 -0.72 -8.55
CA LYS A 132 -24.67 -1.14 -9.09
C LYS A 132 -23.91 -2.10 -8.17
N THR A 133 -24.06 -1.99 -6.85
CA THR A 133 -23.54 -2.99 -5.92
C THR A 133 -24.19 -4.34 -6.15
N LEU A 134 -25.52 -4.41 -6.26
CA LEU A 134 -26.25 -5.67 -6.48
C LEU A 134 -26.07 -6.26 -7.87
N GLU A 135 -25.83 -5.44 -8.90
CA GLU A 135 -25.46 -5.93 -10.23
C GLU A 135 -24.16 -6.74 -10.21
N ILE A 136 -23.20 -6.34 -9.36
CA ILE A 136 -21.87 -6.97 -9.27
C ILE A 136 -21.86 -8.09 -8.21
N ASP A 137 -22.54 -7.87 -7.08
CA ASP A 137 -22.70 -8.85 -6.00
C ASP A 137 -24.19 -8.96 -5.62
N PRO A 138 -24.94 -9.86 -6.28
CA PRO A 138 -26.37 -10.02 -6.05
C PRO A 138 -26.71 -10.34 -4.59
N GLU A 139 -25.82 -11.04 -3.87
CA GLU A 139 -26.03 -11.50 -2.50
C GLU A 139 -25.63 -10.46 -1.42
N HIS A 140 -25.28 -9.25 -1.83
CA HIS A 140 -24.82 -8.19 -0.92
C HIS A 140 -25.94 -7.71 0.03
N GLU A 141 -26.07 -8.39 1.18
CA GLU A 141 -27.13 -8.20 2.18
C GLU A 141 -27.37 -6.73 2.55
N ALA A 142 -26.31 -5.97 2.80
CA ALA A 142 -26.44 -4.59 3.24
C ALA A 142 -26.98 -3.65 2.13
N ALA A 143 -26.75 -3.98 0.86
CA ALA A 143 -27.27 -3.20 -0.27
C ALA A 143 -28.75 -3.54 -0.52
N ARG A 144 -29.14 -4.82 -0.40
CA ARG A 144 -30.55 -5.25 -0.40
C ARG A 144 -31.36 -4.52 0.67
N ILE A 145 -30.86 -4.49 1.90
CA ILE A 145 -31.53 -3.77 3.01
C ILE A 145 -31.65 -2.28 2.67
N ALA A 146 -30.59 -1.65 2.17
CA ALA A 146 -30.57 -0.23 1.84
C ALA A 146 -31.53 0.14 0.70
N LEU A 147 -31.75 -0.75 -0.26
CA LEU A 147 -32.75 -0.59 -1.34
C LEU A 147 -34.18 -0.94 -0.92
N GLY A 148 -34.41 -1.25 0.35
CA GLY A 148 -35.77 -1.50 0.84
C GLY A 148 -36.20 -2.97 0.83
N TRP A 149 -35.33 -3.92 0.44
CA TRP A 149 -35.65 -5.34 0.47
C TRP A 149 -35.85 -5.85 1.90
N GLY A 150 -36.72 -6.84 2.07
CA GLY A 150 -36.98 -7.48 3.37
C GLY A 150 -36.98 -9.01 3.26
N GLN A 151 -36.97 -9.71 4.39
CA GLN A 151 -37.01 -11.16 4.45
C GLN A 151 -38.25 -11.65 5.19
N VAL A 152 -38.92 -12.64 4.60
CA VAL A 152 -39.96 -13.46 5.23
C VAL A 152 -39.50 -14.92 5.12
N ASP A 153 -39.43 -15.62 6.25
CA ASP A 153 -39.02 -17.03 6.33
C ASP A 153 -37.69 -17.35 5.60
N GLY A 154 -36.74 -16.42 5.66
CA GLY A 154 -35.41 -16.56 5.05
C GLY A 154 -35.36 -16.26 3.54
N GLN A 155 -36.50 -15.96 2.91
CA GLN A 155 -36.56 -15.54 1.51
C GLN A 155 -36.59 -14.02 1.40
N TRP A 156 -35.74 -13.47 0.54
CA TRP A 156 -35.77 -12.06 0.20
C TRP A 156 -37.02 -11.72 -0.60
N LYS A 157 -37.62 -10.58 -0.26
CA LYS A 157 -38.74 -9.93 -0.92
C LYS A 157 -38.25 -8.63 -1.52
N THR A 158 -38.71 -8.34 -2.73
CA THR A 158 -38.34 -7.09 -3.44
C THR A 158 -38.82 -5.88 -2.64
N PRO A 159 -38.31 -4.67 -2.92
CA PRO A 159 -38.77 -3.46 -2.24
C PRO A 159 -40.29 -3.29 -2.29
N GLU A 160 -40.92 -3.58 -3.44
CA GLU A 160 -42.37 -3.45 -3.63
C GLU A 160 -43.15 -4.48 -2.79
N GLU A 161 -42.67 -5.72 -2.74
CA GLU A 161 -43.27 -6.77 -1.92
C GLU A 161 -43.14 -6.47 -0.42
N ALA A 162 -41.97 -5.96 -0.01
CA ALA A 162 -41.71 -5.56 1.36
C ALA A 162 -42.61 -4.40 1.80
N GLU A 163 -42.76 -3.37 0.96
CA GLU A 163 -43.69 -2.26 1.19
C GLU A 163 -45.14 -2.72 1.24
N ALA A 164 -45.57 -3.62 0.34
CA ALA A 164 -46.92 -4.18 0.35
C ALA A 164 -47.22 -4.96 1.65
N LEU A 165 -46.24 -5.66 2.21
CA LEU A 165 -46.37 -6.32 3.52
C LEU A 165 -46.44 -5.30 4.66
N ILE A 166 -45.60 -4.27 4.64
CA ILE A 166 -45.63 -3.20 5.65
C ILE A 166 -46.97 -2.45 5.62
N ALA A 167 -47.51 -2.16 4.44
CA ALA A 167 -48.83 -1.55 4.28
C ALA A 167 -49.97 -2.43 4.84
N ARG A 168 -49.77 -3.75 4.94
CA ARG A 168 -50.68 -4.72 5.59
C ARG A 168 -50.42 -4.87 7.10
N GLY A 169 -49.60 -4.00 7.70
CA GLY A 169 -49.32 -3.97 9.13
C GLY A 169 -48.09 -4.76 9.57
N TRP A 170 -47.27 -5.26 8.65
CA TRP A 170 -46.01 -5.91 9.02
C TRP A 170 -44.99 -4.88 9.55
N GLY A 171 -44.27 -5.22 10.62
CA GLY A 171 -43.15 -4.45 11.13
C GLY A 171 -41.83 -4.78 10.41
N ARG A 172 -40.84 -3.89 10.48
CA ARG A 172 -39.52 -4.10 9.90
C ARG A 172 -38.42 -3.99 10.96
N ASP A 173 -37.58 -5.02 11.07
CA ASP A 173 -36.39 -5.04 11.94
C ASP A 173 -35.16 -5.45 11.12
N GLY A 174 -34.40 -4.44 10.67
CA GLY A 174 -33.29 -4.63 9.75
C GLY A 174 -33.74 -5.32 8.46
N LYS A 175 -33.29 -6.58 8.29
CA LYS A 175 -33.67 -7.42 7.15
C LYS A 175 -34.99 -8.16 7.33
N ARG A 176 -35.54 -8.30 8.54
CA ARG A 176 -36.71 -9.15 8.79
C ARG A 176 -38.01 -8.36 8.69
N LEU A 177 -39.00 -8.88 7.97
CA LEU A 177 -40.38 -8.42 7.99
C LEU A 177 -41.17 -9.28 8.99
N ILE A 178 -41.82 -8.64 9.94
CA ILE A 178 -42.49 -9.26 11.09
C ILE A 178 -44.00 -9.10 10.90
N PRO A 179 -44.80 -10.18 10.93
CA PRO A 179 -46.25 -10.07 10.75
C PRO A 179 -46.90 -9.26 11.88
N PRO A 180 -48.00 -8.52 11.58
CA PRO A 180 -48.79 -7.86 12.61
C PRO A 180 -49.27 -8.89 13.63
N ARG A 181 -49.14 -8.56 14.92
CA ARG A 181 -49.63 -9.43 16.00
C ARG A 181 -51.14 -9.61 15.86
N GLU A 182 -51.56 -10.80 15.45
CA GLU A 182 -52.96 -11.20 15.49
C GLU A 182 -53.39 -11.35 16.96
N ASN A 183 -54.52 -10.73 17.30
CA ASN A 183 -55.14 -10.75 18.63
C ASN A 183 -55.28 -12.18 19.16
N SER A 184 -54.36 -12.60 20.03
CA SER A 184 -54.58 -13.72 20.94
C SER A 184 -54.18 -13.31 22.36
N ARG A 185 -55.23 -13.24 23.18
CA ARG A 185 -55.30 -12.92 24.60
C ARG A 185 -54.10 -13.40 25.41
N THR A 186 -53.41 -12.46 26.04
CA THR A 186 -52.49 -12.71 27.16
C THR A 186 -53.28 -12.90 28.46
N PRO A 187 -53.07 -13.97 29.25
CA PRO A 187 -53.38 -13.94 30.68
C PRO A 187 -52.17 -13.39 31.46
N PRO A 188 -52.40 -12.78 32.64
CA PRO A 188 -51.42 -11.94 33.30
C PRO A 188 -50.34 -12.73 34.05
N ARG A 189 -49.18 -12.06 34.18
CA ARG A 189 -48.03 -12.39 35.03
C ARG A 189 -48.43 -12.66 36.49
N ASN A 190 -47.77 -13.63 37.12
CA ASN A 190 -47.51 -13.62 38.56
C ASN A 190 -46.05 -14.02 38.85
N PRO A 191 -45.48 -13.53 39.98
CA PRO A 191 -44.05 -13.26 40.11
C PRO A 191 -43.22 -14.43 40.64
N SER A 192 -41.92 -14.35 40.35
CA SER A 192 -40.87 -15.32 40.64
C SER A 192 -40.68 -15.68 42.12
N PRO A 193 -40.30 -16.92 42.47
CA PRO A 193 -39.58 -17.24 43.69
C PRO A 193 -38.05 -17.25 43.46
N LYS A 194 -37.33 -16.89 44.54
CA LYS A 194 -35.87 -16.87 44.70
C LYS A 194 -35.27 -18.28 44.91
N PRO A 195 -33.93 -18.43 44.85
CA PRO A 195 -33.27 -19.65 44.40
C PRO A 195 -33.01 -20.68 45.51
N THR A 196 -33.15 -21.96 45.17
CA THR A 196 -32.68 -23.11 45.97
C THR A 196 -31.42 -23.71 45.35
N GLU A 197 -30.45 -23.99 46.21
CA GLU A 197 -29.13 -24.56 45.93
C GLU A 197 -29.17 -25.87 45.11
N PRO A 198 -28.18 -26.15 44.24
CA PRO A 198 -28.10 -27.41 43.52
C PRO A 198 -27.39 -28.49 44.36
N LYS A 199 -28.05 -29.65 44.51
CA LYS A 199 -27.42 -30.94 44.84
C LYS A 199 -26.82 -31.59 43.57
N PRO A 200 -25.79 -32.45 43.70
CA PRO A 200 -24.89 -32.80 42.62
C PRO A 200 -25.32 -34.01 41.78
N ASP A 201 -24.66 -34.09 40.63
CA ASP A 201 -24.46 -35.21 39.69
C ASP A 201 -25.57 -35.56 38.70
N VAL A 202 -25.27 -35.44 37.40
CA VAL A 202 -24.82 -36.57 36.55
C VAL A 202 -24.23 -36.01 35.25
N VAL A 203 -23.01 -36.45 34.96
CA VAL A 203 -22.19 -36.12 33.79
C VAL A 203 -22.88 -36.53 32.48
N LYS A 204 -22.93 -35.61 31.51
CA LYS A 204 -23.04 -35.91 30.07
C LYS A 204 -21.90 -35.21 29.31
N PRO A 205 -21.13 -35.92 28.45
CA PRO A 205 -20.03 -35.33 27.70
C PRO A 205 -20.53 -34.67 26.40
N GLY A 206 -19.90 -33.56 26.00
CA GLY A 206 -20.03 -33.03 24.64
C GLY A 206 -20.43 -31.56 24.53
N ARG A 207 -19.55 -30.66 24.96
CA ARG A 207 -19.46 -29.30 24.43
C ARG A 207 -17.97 -28.95 24.38
N PRO A 208 -17.40 -28.44 23.27
CA PRO A 208 -16.05 -27.91 23.30
C PRO A 208 -16.07 -26.70 24.23
N THR A 209 -15.63 -26.90 25.47
CA THR A 209 -15.25 -25.82 26.35
C THR A 209 -14.16 -25.05 25.63
N ILE A 210 -14.38 -23.76 25.43
CA ILE A 210 -13.33 -22.79 25.14
C ILE A 210 -12.17 -23.14 26.08
N PRO A 211 -10.98 -23.49 25.58
CA PRO A 211 -9.86 -23.73 26.45
C PRO A 211 -9.61 -22.47 27.28
N GLU A 212 -9.62 -22.63 28.59
CA GLU A 212 -9.04 -21.70 29.55
C GLU A 212 -7.51 -21.72 29.34
N SER A 213 -7.04 -21.30 28.15
CA SER A 213 -5.67 -21.51 27.68
C SER A 213 -4.72 -20.44 28.20
N VAL A 214 -4.58 -20.32 29.52
CA VAL A 214 -3.33 -19.79 30.10
C VAL A 214 -3.14 -20.42 31.48
N THR A 215 -2.40 -21.52 31.56
CA THR A 215 -1.39 -21.72 32.62
C THR A 215 -0.63 -23.03 32.39
N ARG A 216 0.40 -22.98 31.54
CA ARG A 216 1.69 -23.41 32.08
C ARG A 216 2.12 -22.24 32.96
N ARG A 217 1.87 -22.31 34.26
CA ARG A 217 2.20 -21.25 35.22
C ARG A 217 3.68 -20.92 35.06
N LEU A 218 3.98 -19.78 34.45
CA LEU A 218 5.14 -19.01 34.89
C LEU A 218 5.00 -18.85 36.41
N ASP A 219 6.11 -18.99 37.13
CA ASP A 219 6.13 -18.79 38.57
C ASP A 219 5.51 -17.41 38.91
N PRO A 220 4.79 -17.26 40.03
CA PRO A 220 4.26 -15.97 40.48
C PRO A 220 5.27 -14.80 40.46
N GLN A 221 6.58 -15.06 40.58
CA GLN A 221 7.59 -14.00 40.39
C GLN A 221 7.73 -13.55 38.94
N ASP A 222 7.66 -14.48 37.98
CA ASP A 222 7.73 -14.17 36.55
C ASP A 222 6.46 -13.47 36.05
N GLN A 223 5.30 -13.78 36.64
CA GLN A 223 4.06 -13.03 36.40
C GLN A 223 4.16 -11.58 36.86
N ARG A 224 4.65 -11.32 38.08
CA ARG A 224 4.86 -9.96 38.58
C ARG A 224 5.90 -9.19 37.76
N ARG A 225 7.01 -9.84 37.40
CA ARG A 225 8.02 -9.25 36.50
C ARG A 225 7.41 -8.87 35.15
N ARG A 226 6.51 -9.69 34.61
CA ARG A 226 5.79 -9.41 33.36
C ARG A 226 4.89 -8.18 33.51
N GLU A 227 4.11 -8.07 34.58
CA GLU A 227 3.24 -6.92 34.84
C GLU A 227 4.05 -5.61 34.98
N GLU A 228 5.15 -5.65 35.74
CA GLU A 228 6.05 -4.49 35.88
C GLU A 228 6.71 -4.09 34.55
N GLN A 229 7.11 -5.07 33.74
CA GLN A 229 7.65 -4.80 32.41
C GLN A 229 6.60 -4.20 31.48
N LEU A 230 5.36 -4.70 31.50
CA LEU A 230 4.25 -4.17 30.70
C LEU A 230 3.91 -2.73 31.10
N GLU A 231 3.86 -2.43 32.40
CA GLU A 231 3.59 -1.09 32.92
C GLU A 231 4.72 -0.10 32.56
N ARG A 232 5.98 -0.52 32.68
CA ARG A 232 7.13 0.30 32.24
C ARG A 232 7.06 0.59 30.74
N ARG A 233 6.77 -0.42 29.92
CA ARG A 233 6.60 -0.28 28.47
C ARG A 233 5.48 0.69 28.12
N ARG A 234 4.35 0.61 28.82
CA ARG A 234 3.24 1.55 28.66
C ARG A 234 3.67 3.00 28.89
N LYS A 235 4.41 3.29 29.97
CA LYS A 235 4.90 4.65 30.28
C LYS A 235 5.93 5.15 29.26
N GLU A 236 6.85 4.29 28.83
CA GLU A 236 7.82 4.60 27.78
C GLU A 236 7.12 4.93 26.45
N ARG A 237 6.04 4.21 26.13
CA ARG A 237 5.17 4.45 24.97
C ARG A 237 4.45 5.79 25.06
N GLU A 238 3.85 6.13 26.19
CA GLU A 238 3.17 7.42 26.37
C GLU A 238 4.13 8.60 26.16
N LYS A 239 5.34 8.52 26.72
CA LYS A 239 6.40 9.53 26.51
C LYS A 239 6.86 9.59 25.05
N PHE A 240 6.97 8.43 24.40
CA PHE A 240 7.32 8.36 22.99
C PHE A 240 6.25 9.01 22.10
N ASP A 241 4.99 8.66 22.32
CA ASP A 241 3.85 9.19 21.58
C ASP A 241 3.76 10.71 21.74
N GLU A 242 4.04 11.24 22.94
CA GLU A 242 4.10 12.69 23.18
C GLU A 242 5.22 13.37 22.38
N ASN A 243 6.43 12.79 22.36
CA ASN A 243 7.54 13.34 21.59
C ASN A 243 7.27 13.29 20.08
N LYS A 244 6.69 12.18 19.58
CA LYS A 244 6.29 12.09 18.18
C LYS A 244 5.20 13.08 17.83
N ARG A 245 4.21 13.25 18.70
CA ARG A 245 3.18 14.27 18.52
C ARG A 245 3.82 15.65 18.32
N LYS A 246 4.82 16.03 19.12
CA LYS A 246 5.56 17.30 18.95
C LYS A 246 6.30 17.39 17.60
N GLU A 247 6.91 16.29 17.13
CA GLU A 247 7.57 16.25 15.81
C GLU A 247 6.60 16.50 14.65
N TYR A 248 5.40 15.92 14.73
CA TYR A 248 4.35 16.03 13.69
C TYR A 248 3.51 17.31 13.80
N GLU A 249 3.32 17.84 15.02
CA GLU A 249 2.71 19.15 15.26
C GLU A 249 3.63 20.27 14.74
N GLY A 250 4.93 20.15 14.99
CA GLY A 250 5.94 21.06 14.51
C GLY A 250 5.63 22.52 14.79
N VAL A 251 5.98 23.39 13.85
CA VAL A 251 5.66 24.82 13.85
C VAL A 251 5.03 25.22 12.50
N PRO A 252 4.32 26.37 12.41
CA PRO A 252 3.90 26.89 11.11
C PRO A 252 5.08 27.05 10.14
N TRP A 253 4.86 26.81 8.85
CA TRP A 253 5.92 26.88 7.83
C TRP A 253 6.65 28.24 7.77
N SER A 254 5.97 29.34 8.14
CA SER A 254 6.57 30.68 8.26
C SER A 254 7.66 30.74 9.35
N SER A 255 7.56 29.90 10.38
CA SER A 255 8.48 29.82 11.52
C SER A 255 9.43 28.62 11.42
N ARG A 256 9.56 28.02 10.24
CA ARG A 256 10.39 26.83 10.00
C ARG A 256 11.87 27.07 10.34
N SER A 257 12.56 26.00 10.69
CA SER A 257 14.02 26.00 10.79
C SER A 257 14.64 26.09 9.40
N THR A 258 15.52 27.06 9.18
CA THR A 258 16.33 27.18 7.97
C THR A 258 17.80 26.98 8.31
N LEU A 259 18.37 25.84 7.92
CA LEU A 259 19.71 25.41 8.29
C LEU A 259 20.61 25.33 7.04
N PRO A 260 21.58 26.25 6.86
CA PRO A 260 22.53 26.16 5.77
C PRO A 260 23.54 25.01 5.98
N ALA A 261 23.90 24.36 4.88
CA ALA A 261 24.94 23.34 4.82
C ALA A 261 25.89 23.61 3.61
N PRO A 262 27.05 22.95 3.54
CA PRO A 262 27.97 23.11 2.41
C PRO A 262 27.29 22.91 1.04
N ASN A 263 26.49 21.85 0.91
CA ASN A 263 25.90 21.42 -0.37
C ASN A 263 24.39 21.68 -0.48
N TRP A 264 23.72 22.00 0.63
CA TRP A 264 22.26 22.12 0.72
C TRP A 264 21.83 23.30 1.59
N VAL A 265 20.59 23.74 1.43
CA VAL A 265 19.87 24.52 2.44
C VAL A 265 18.69 23.69 2.90
N ILE A 266 18.58 23.43 4.21
CA ILE A 266 17.49 22.62 4.75
C ILE A 266 16.44 23.54 5.35
N GLU A 267 15.21 23.41 4.89
CA GLU A 267 14.04 24.08 5.45
C GLU A 267 13.09 23.03 6.03
N CYS A 268 12.85 23.06 7.34
CA CYS A 268 12.00 22.08 8.00
C CYS A 268 11.20 22.70 9.14
N ASN A 269 9.89 22.44 9.16
CA ASN A 269 9.00 22.94 10.21
C ASN A 269 8.56 21.85 11.21
N SER A 270 9.28 20.73 11.27
CA SER A 270 9.28 19.85 12.44
C SER A 270 10.20 20.43 13.55
N THR A 271 10.52 19.66 14.58
CA THR A 271 11.38 20.12 15.67
C THR A 271 12.80 20.46 15.19
N PRO A 272 13.52 21.36 15.89
CA PRO A 272 14.90 21.71 15.54
C PRO A 272 15.86 20.50 15.49
N GLU A 273 15.62 19.50 16.34
CA GLU A 273 16.37 18.23 16.39
C GLU A 273 16.20 17.46 15.07
N VAL A 274 14.96 17.32 14.62
CA VAL A 274 14.61 16.67 13.34
C VAL A 274 15.25 17.40 12.16
N ALA A 275 15.18 18.73 12.13
CA ALA A 275 15.79 19.54 11.08
C ALA A 275 17.33 19.33 11.00
N ARG A 276 18.01 19.26 12.15
CA ARG A 276 19.46 18.98 12.22
C ARG A 276 19.80 17.57 11.73
N THR A 277 18.95 16.60 12.03
CA THR A 277 19.11 15.22 11.54
C THR A 277 19.05 15.17 10.00
N TYR A 278 18.07 15.82 9.38
CA TYR A 278 17.97 15.87 7.92
C TYR A 278 19.12 16.60 7.25
N ARG A 279 19.63 17.67 7.87
CA ARG A 279 20.86 18.32 7.40
C ARG A 279 22.04 17.38 7.34
N TRP A 280 22.26 16.60 8.40
CA TRP A 280 23.34 15.64 8.41
C TRP A 280 23.14 14.55 7.35
N ILE A 281 21.92 14.04 7.21
CA ILE A 281 21.56 13.02 6.21
C ILE A 281 21.91 13.47 4.79
N MET A 282 21.49 14.68 4.39
CA MET A 282 21.70 15.18 3.04
C MET A 282 23.19 15.39 2.72
N GLU A 283 23.98 15.84 3.70
CA GLU A 283 25.43 15.96 3.55
C GLU A 283 26.11 14.57 3.46
N ALA A 284 25.67 13.60 4.25
CA ALA A 284 26.18 12.24 4.18
C ALA A 284 25.90 11.59 2.82
N LEU A 285 24.70 11.77 2.28
CA LEU A 285 24.32 11.33 0.93
C LEU A 285 25.23 11.97 -0.13
N HIS A 286 25.37 13.30 -0.11
CA HIS A 286 26.22 14.02 -1.06
C HIS A 286 27.68 13.54 -0.99
N ALA A 287 28.23 13.36 0.21
CA ALA A 287 29.58 12.87 0.40
C ALA A 287 29.78 11.44 -0.14
N THR A 288 28.78 10.57 -0.01
CA THR A 288 28.82 9.22 -0.58
C THR A 288 28.78 9.26 -2.11
N LEU A 289 27.81 9.98 -2.70
CA LEU A 289 27.68 10.10 -4.16
C LEU A 289 28.93 10.73 -4.80
N SER A 290 29.49 11.79 -4.22
CA SER A 290 30.70 12.46 -4.71
C SER A 290 31.96 11.58 -4.68
N LYS A 291 32.02 10.57 -3.80
CA LYS A 291 33.12 9.58 -3.82
C LYS A 291 33.06 8.64 -5.02
N MET A 292 31.85 8.27 -5.43
CA MET A 292 31.62 7.34 -6.53
C MET A 292 31.62 8.04 -7.90
N PHE A 293 31.03 9.24 -7.98
CA PHE A 293 30.87 9.99 -9.22
C PHE A 293 31.73 11.25 -9.20
N LYS A 294 32.97 11.12 -9.68
CA LYS A 294 33.94 12.21 -9.79
C LYS A 294 33.67 13.06 -11.04
N SER A 295 32.61 13.86 -11.00
CA SER A 295 32.29 14.85 -12.05
C SER A 295 32.28 16.26 -11.47
N PRO A 296 32.68 17.29 -12.24
CA PRO A 296 32.56 18.67 -11.82
C PRO A 296 31.08 19.07 -11.67
N ASP A 297 30.82 20.07 -10.85
CA ASP A 297 29.49 20.66 -10.77
C ASP A 297 29.21 21.47 -12.04
N VAL A 298 28.07 21.24 -12.67
CA VAL A 298 27.62 21.99 -13.85
C VAL A 298 26.67 23.13 -13.48
N ARG A 299 26.26 23.20 -12.22
CA ARG A 299 25.40 24.24 -11.64
C ARG A 299 25.94 24.68 -10.29
N SER A 300 26.01 25.98 -10.06
CA SER A 300 26.54 26.58 -8.82
C SER A 300 25.50 26.75 -7.72
N GLN A 301 24.20 26.68 -8.06
CA GLN A 301 23.11 26.86 -7.11
C GLN A 301 23.13 25.76 -6.04
N LYS A 302 22.95 26.16 -4.78
CA LYS A 302 22.72 25.24 -3.66
C LYS A 302 21.24 24.85 -3.63
N PRO A 303 20.89 23.57 -3.78
CA PRO A 303 19.51 23.12 -3.68
C PRO A 303 18.89 23.38 -2.30
N ILE A 304 17.62 23.77 -2.28
CA ILE A 304 16.82 23.85 -1.06
C ILE A 304 16.07 22.53 -0.88
N VAL A 305 16.17 21.96 0.31
CA VAL A 305 15.47 20.75 0.73
C VAL A 305 14.36 21.16 1.69
N LYS A 306 13.11 21.12 1.22
CA LYS A 306 11.92 21.49 1.99
C LYS A 306 11.30 20.23 2.59
N ILE A 307 11.23 20.16 3.92
CA ILE A 307 10.66 19.03 4.65
C ILE A 307 9.51 19.51 5.53
N TYR A 308 8.29 19.23 5.10
CA TYR A 308 7.09 19.58 5.86
C TYR A 308 6.92 18.66 7.07
N ARG A 309 6.25 19.14 8.13
CA ARG A 309 6.14 18.41 9.41
C ARG A 309 5.37 17.09 9.31
N ASN A 310 4.55 16.92 8.28
CA ASN A 310 3.79 15.69 8.01
C ASN A 310 3.35 15.63 6.53
N HIS A 311 2.79 14.48 6.15
CA HIS A 311 2.34 14.21 4.79
C HIS A 311 1.22 15.14 4.33
N ASP A 312 0.27 15.47 5.22
CA ASP A 312 -0.89 16.31 4.90
C ASP A 312 -0.47 17.72 4.51
N GLU A 313 0.44 18.34 5.29
CA GLU A 313 0.98 19.64 4.95
C GLU A 313 1.81 19.59 3.66
N PHE A 314 2.56 18.50 3.42
CA PHE A 314 3.27 18.34 2.16
C PHE A 314 2.31 18.29 0.97
N MET A 315 1.23 17.51 1.04
CA MET A 315 0.21 17.47 -0.01
C MET A 315 -0.41 18.85 -0.21
N LEU A 316 -0.80 19.52 0.88
CA LEU A 316 -1.40 20.86 0.83
C LEU A 316 -0.47 21.92 0.23
N LYS A 317 0.83 21.88 0.56
CA LYS A 317 1.81 22.89 0.11
C LYS A 317 2.36 22.64 -1.29
N THR A 318 2.24 21.41 -1.78
CA THR A 318 2.85 21.01 -3.05
C THR A 318 1.85 20.60 -4.13
N GLY A 319 0.60 20.31 -3.76
CA GLY A 319 -0.43 19.80 -4.67
C GLY A 319 -0.21 18.34 -5.10
N MET A 320 0.78 17.64 -4.51
CA MET A 320 1.07 16.25 -4.84
C MET A 320 0.07 15.31 -4.17
N GLY A 321 -0.26 14.20 -4.84
CA GLY A 321 -1.18 13.20 -4.32
C GLY A 321 -0.55 12.29 -3.25
N ALA A 322 -1.39 11.57 -2.50
CA ALA A 322 -0.99 10.73 -1.36
C ALA A 322 0.00 9.59 -1.69
N GLY A 323 0.16 9.24 -2.98
CA GLY A 323 1.13 8.25 -3.43
C GLY A 323 2.57 8.77 -3.55
N VAL A 324 2.86 10.01 -3.14
CA VAL A 324 4.14 10.68 -3.39
C VAL A 324 4.83 11.00 -2.06
N GLY A 325 5.96 10.36 -1.79
CA GLY A 325 6.76 10.60 -0.59
C GLY A 325 7.53 11.91 -0.62
N GLY A 326 7.93 12.32 -1.83
CA GLY A 326 8.70 13.53 -2.11
C GLY A 326 8.95 13.66 -3.60
N PHE A 327 9.56 14.77 -4.01
CA PHE A 327 9.95 14.99 -5.39
C PHE A 327 11.10 15.99 -5.53
N TYR A 328 11.91 15.77 -6.56
CA TYR A 328 12.90 16.69 -7.08
C TYR A 328 12.34 17.56 -8.21
N GLN A 329 12.65 18.86 -8.17
CA GLN A 329 12.29 19.84 -9.20
C GLN A 329 13.49 20.16 -10.10
N PRO A 330 13.52 19.73 -11.37
CA PRO A 330 14.70 19.91 -12.24
C PRO A 330 15.12 21.36 -12.52
N THR A 331 14.17 22.30 -12.48
CA THR A 331 14.38 23.73 -12.74
C THR A 331 15.05 24.42 -11.56
N SER A 332 14.44 24.33 -10.38
CA SER A 332 14.93 24.96 -9.15
C SER A 332 16.02 24.14 -8.45
N GLN A 333 16.18 22.87 -8.84
CA GLN A 333 16.96 21.82 -8.17
C GLN A 333 16.49 21.44 -6.77
N ASN A 334 15.36 21.98 -6.33
CA ASN A 334 14.90 21.77 -4.96
C ASN A 334 14.33 20.37 -4.77
N VAL A 335 14.44 19.88 -3.55
CA VAL A 335 13.81 18.64 -3.09
C VAL A 335 12.70 19.02 -2.12
N SER A 336 11.53 18.40 -2.26
CA SER A 336 10.42 18.55 -1.32
C SER A 336 10.00 17.18 -0.80
N ALA A 337 9.83 17.03 0.51
CA ALA A 337 9.41 15.81 1.19
C ALA A 337 8.70 16.15 2.51
N TYR A 338 8.35 15.15 3.32
CA TYR A 338 7.79 15.35 4.66
C TYR A 338 8.44 14.49 5.73
N HIS A 339 8.31 14.92 6.98
CA HIS A 339 8.67 14.15 8.17
C HIS A 339 7.64 13.04 8.40
N GLY A 340 8.09 11.78 8.37
CA GLY A 340 7.27 10.61 8.63
C GLY A 340 7.71 9.36 7.88
N THR A 341 6.77 8.44 7.72
CA THR A 341 6.90 7.19 6.97
C THR A 341 6.24 7.32 5.61
N PHE A 342 6.79 6.66 4.60
CA PHE A 342 6.24 6.59 3.24
C PHE A 342 6.18 5.14 2.78
N GLY A 343 4.98 4.68 2.38
CA GLY A 343 4.77 3.28 2.04
C GLY A 343 5.05 2.34 3.21
N LEU A 344 5.56 1.14 2.89
CA LEU A 344 5.70 0.04 3.84
C LEU A 344 6.88 0.23 4.81
N THR A 345 8.05 0.51 4.24
CA THR A 345 9.35 0.59 4.95
C THR A 345 10.05 1.94 4.72
N GLY A 346 9.51 2.75 3.82
CA GLY A 346 10.10 4.03 3.47
C GLY A 346 9.98 5.00 4.64
N THR A 347 11.02 5.82 4.79
CA THR A 347 11.07 6.90 5.77
C THR A 347 11.39 8.18 5.03
N THR A 348 11.27 9.33 5.70
CA THR A 348 11.80 10.57 5.14
C THR A 348 13.25 10.43 4.69
N PHE A 349 14.07 9.62 5.38
CA PHE A 349 15.44 9.35 4.94
C PHE A 349 15.48 8.71 3.54
N THR A 350 14.75 7.62 3.30
CA THR A 350 14.82 6.91 2.02
C THR A 350 14.30 7.78 0.88
N VAL A 351 13.24 8.55 1.14
CA VAL A 351 12.71 9.55 0.18
C VAL A 351 13.77 10.63 -0.10
N LEU A 352 14.36 11.23 0.94
CA LEU A 352 15.39 12.24 0.78
C LEU A 352 16.65 11.70 0.08
N ALA A 353 16.99 10.43 0.30
CA ALA A 353 18.10 9.78 -0.38
C ALA A 353 17.81 9.54 -1.87
N HIS A 354 16.58 9.13 -2.20
CA HIS A 354 16.10 8.97 -3.58
C HIS A 354 16.09 10.32 -4.31
N GLU A 355 15.32 11.29 -3.79
CA GLU A 355 15.18 12.62 -4.42
C GLU A 355 16.47 13.44 -4.36
N GLY A 356 17.27 13.27 -3.32
CA GLY A 356 18.59 13.85 -3.19
C GLY A 356 19.58 13.30 -4.23
N THR A 357 19.41 12.06 -4.67
CA THR A 357 20.17 11.50 -5.80
C THR A 357 19.79 12.19 -7.11
N HIS A 358 18.51 12.50 -7.33
CA HIS A 358 18.10 13.31 -8.48
C HIS A 358 18.67 14.73 -8.43
N ALA A 359 18.70 15.37 -7.25
CA ALA A 359 19.36 16.66 -7.09
C ALA A 359 20.86 16.59 -7.36
N PHE A 360 21.54 15.54 -6.92
CA PHE A 360 22.94 15.30 -7.26
C PHE A 360 23.14 15.10 -8.76
N GLN A 361 22.30 14.29 -9.42
CA GLN A 361 22.33 14.10 -10.87
C GLN A 361 22.13 15.43 -11.61
N GLY A 362 21.14 16.24 -11.20
CA GLY A 362 20.89 17.56 -11.79
C GLY A 362 22.05 18.54 -11.62
N LYS A 363 22.82 18.41 -10.54
CA LYS A 363 24.01 19.22 -10.25
C LYS A 363 25.26 18.77 -11.02
N LYS A 364 25.37 17.47 -11.35
CA LYS A 364 26.55 16.87 -12.02
C LYS A 364 26.37 16.62 -13.52
N MET A 365 25.14 16.42 -13.99
CA MET A 365 24.86 16.10 -15.39
C MET A 365 24.46 17.35 -16.17
N THR A 366 25.26 17.74 -17.17
CA THR A 366 24.98 18.90 -18.05
C THR A 366 23.60 18.81 -18.70
N ARG A 367 23.21 17.61 -19.16
CA ARG A 367 21.94 17.33 -19.83
C ARG A 367 21.34 16.03 -19.30
N MET A 368 20.73 16.09 -18.12
CA MET A 368 20.09 14.92 -17.48
C MET A 368 19.10 14.19 -18.40
N GLY A 369 18.39 14.90 -19.29
CA GLY A 369 17.48 14.31 -20.27
C GLY A 369 18.14 13.50 -21.41
N ASN A 370 19.48 13.47 -21.48
CA ASN A 370 20.21 12.57 -22.38
C ASN A 370 20.21 11.12 -21.90
N TYR A 371 19.97 10.88 -20.60
CA TYR A 371 20.02 9.57 -20.00
C TYR A 371 18.62 8.94 -19.94
N PRO A 372 18.47 7.66 -20.30
CA PRO A 372 17.23 6.92 -20.12
C PRO A 372 16.83 6.77 -18.65
N ASN A 373 15.54 6.62 -18.41
CA ASN A 373 14.97 6.52 -17.06
C ASN A 373 15.56 5.39 -16.23
N TRP A 374 15.90 4.24 -16.83
CA TRP A 374 16.49 3.13 -16.07
C TRP A 374 17.77 3.55 -15.35
N PHE A 375 18.58 4.41 -15.97
CA PHE A 375 19.83 4.87 -15.39
C PHE A 375 19.58 5.92 -14.31
N ILE A 376 18.69 6.89 -14.60
CA ILE A 376 18.34 7.97 -13.68
C ILE A 376 17.64 7.42 -12.43
N GLU A 377 16.56 6.68 -12.59
CA GLU A 377 15.79 6.06 -11.52
C GLU A 377 16.57 4.91 -10.87
N GLY A 378 17.28 4.08 -11.65
CA GLY A 378 18.06 2.97 -11.09
C GLY A 378 19.15 3.44 -10.13
N MET A 379 19.80 4.58 -10.42
CA MET A 379 20.72 5.21 -9.48
C MET A 379 19.99 5.71 -8.23
N ALA A 380 18.85 6.38 -8.40
CA ALA A 380 18.06 6.91 -7.29
C ALA A 380 17.55 5.79 -6.37
N VAL A 381 17.10 4.65 -6.92
CA VAL A 381 16.70 3.47 -6.13
C VAL A 381 17.92 2.83 -5.47
N TYR A 382 19.07 2.71 -6.15
CA TYR A 382 20.26 2.09 -5.56
C TYR A 382 20.86 2.91 -4.40
N PHE A 383 20.86 4.25 -4.51
CA PHE A 383 21.38 5.14 -3.46
C PHE A 383 20.31 5.66 -2.48
N GLY A 384 19.03 5.50 -2.83
CA GLY A 384 17.85 5.76 -2.01
C GLY A 384 17.38 4.49 -1.31
N ASP A 385 16.43 3.77 -1.91
CA ASP A 385 15.83 2.52 -1.39
C ASP A 385 16.88 1.46 -1.00
N GLY A 386 17.99 1.37 -1.75
CA GLY A 386 19.12 0.48 -1.51
C GLY A 386 20.15 1.03 -0.53
N SER A 387 19.76 1.91 0.39
CA SER A 387 20.67 2.50 1.37
C SER A 387 20.10 2.56 2.78
N LYS A 388 21.00 2.60 3.77
CA LYS A 388 20.66 2.87 5.17
C LYS A 388 21.63 3.85 5.80
N LEU A 389 21.18 4.51 6.86
CA LEU A 389 22.05 5.31 7.71
C LEU A 389 22.70 4.45 8.78
N ASP A 390 24.02 4.58 8.90
CA ASP A 390 24.76 4.19 10.09
C ASP A 390 24.94 5.45 10.94
N TYR A 391 24.06 5.63 11.93
CA TYR A 391 24.06 6.79 12.82
C TYR A 391 25.27 6.83 13.75
N LYS A 392 25.80 5.66 14.15
CA LYS A 392 27.02 5.57 14.96
C LYS A 392 28.23 6.07 14.18
N LYS A 393 28.35 5.67 12.91
CA LYS A 393 29.47 6.07 12.03
C LYS A 393 29.20 7.36 11.28
N LYS A 394 28.00 7.94 11.41
CA LYS A 394 27.51 9.10 10.67
C LYS A 394 27.70 8.97 9.16
N LYS A 395 27.41 7.79 8.59
CA LYS A 395 27.63 7.47 7.17
C LYS A 395 26.42 6.80 6.54
N LEU A 396 26.23 7.05 5.25
CA LEU A 396 25.29 6.30 4.43
C LEU A 396 25.97 5.03 3.90
N VAL A 397 25.31 3.89 4.08
CA VAL A 397 25.70 2.59 3.54
C VAL A 397 24.79 2.30 2.36
N SER A 398 25.34 2.27 1.14
CA SER A 398 24.63 2.03 -0.12
C SER A 398 24.85 0.62 -0.66
N GLY A 399 24.01 0.19 -1.60
CA GLY A 399 24.09 -1.14 -2.22
C GLY A 399 23.52 -2.23 -1.32
N LEU A 400 22.57 -1.87 -0.45
CA LEU A 400 21.69 -2.81 0.20
C LEU A 400 20.60 -3.27 -0.77
N ILE A 401 20.02 -4.41 -0.45
CA ILE A 401 18.97 -5.01 -1.25
C ILE A 401 17.60 -4.63 -0.65
N PRO A 402 16.83 -3.73 -1.29
CA PRO A 402 15.45 -3.45 -0.89
C PRO A 402 14.58 -4.68 -1.13
N ARG A 403 14.06 -5.27 -0.02
CA ARG A 403 13.28 -6.52 -0.02
C ARG A 403 12.14 -6.49 -1.05
N ASP A 404 11.28 -5.48 -0.98
CA ASP A 404 10.08 -5.38 -1.83
C ASP A 404 10.44 -5.33 -3.33
N ARG A 405 11.53 -4.64 -3.69
CA ARG A 405 11.99 -4.55 -5.07
C ARG A 405 12.59 -5.87 -5.55
N LEU A 406 13.35 -6.56 -4.68
CA LEU A 406 13.93 -7.86 -4.99
C LEU A 406 12.84 -8.89 -5.28
N PHE A 407 11.85 -9.00 -4.39
CA PHE A 407 10.77 -9.97 -4.59
C PHE A 407 9.99 -9.69 -5.86
N HIS A 408 9.64 -8.42 -6.10
CA HIS A 408 8.95 -8.00 -7.30
C HIS A 408 9.73 -8.34 -8.59
N ILE A 409 11.05 -8.10 -8.63
CA ILE A 409 11.84 -8.44 -9.83
C ILE A 409 12.04 -9.95 -9.98
N GLN A 410 12.24 -10.70 -8.88
CA GLN A 410 12.40 -12.15 -8.95
C GLN A 410 11.11 -12.83 -9.44
N GLU A 411 9.95 -12.40 -8.96
CA GLU A 411 8.64 -12.83 -9.47
C GLU A 411 8.52 -12.57 -10.97
N LYS A 412 8.78 -11.34 -11.42
CA LYS A 412 8.77 -10.99 -12.84
C LYS A 412 9.74 -11.78 -13.70
N ILE A 413 10.89 -12.19 -13.16
CA ILE A 413 11.84 -13.03 -13.89
C ILE A 413 11.27 -14.45 -14.02
N ARG A 414 10.73 -15.03 -12.94
CA ARG A 414 10.12 -16.37 -12.94
C ARG A 414 8.91 -16.45 -13.87
N GLU A 415 8.10 -15.41 -13.92
CA GLU A 415 6.93 -15.32 -14.80
C GLU A 415 7.27 -14.91 -16.24
N GLY A 416 8.50 -14.50 -16.53
CA GLY A 416 8.88 -13.97 -17.83
C GLY A 416 8.29 -12.59 -18.17
N THR A 417 7.80 -11.84 -17.18
CA THR A 417 7.14 -10.52 -17.34
C THR A 417 8.07 -9.32 -17.08
N HIS A 418 9.34 -9.56 -16.74
CA HIS A 418 10.38 -8.52 -16.61
C HIS A 418 10.62 -7.77 -17.93
N THR A 419 11.04 -6.50 -17.83
CA THR A 419 11.41 -5.72 -19.02
C THR A 419 12.75 -6.24 -19.56
N PRO A 420 12.84 -6.70 -20.83
CA PRO A 420 14.11 -7.14 -21.41
C PRO A 420 15.15 -6.01 -21.38
N LEU A 421 16.41 -6.32 -21.04
CA LEU A 421 17.48 -5.35 -20.83
C LEU A 421 17.70 -4.47 -22.06
N SER A 422 17.62 -5.07 -23.25
CA SER A 422 17.72 -4.30 -24.49
C SER A 422 16.66 -3.21 -24.59
N LYS A 423 15.40 -3.53 -24.26
CA LYS A 423 14.29 -2.56 -24.28
C LYS A 423 14.43 -1.55 -23.14
N LEU A 424 14.80 -2.01 -21.95
CA LEU A 424 15.00 -1.17 -20.77
C LEU A 424 16.03 -0.06 -21.03
N GLY A 425 17.12 -0.40 -21.73
CA GLY A 425 18.21 0.51 -22.11
C GLY A 425 17.79 1.74 -22.93
N GLY A 426 16.58 1.73 -23.51
CA GLY A 426 16.01 2.85 -24.28
C GLY A 426 14.55 3.16 -23.97
N LEU A 427 14.00 2.65 -22.87
CA LEU A 427 12.56 2.77 -22.58
C LEU A 427 12.17 4.25 -22.37
N PRO A 428 11.18 4.78 -23.11
CA PRO A 428 10.77 6.17 -22.97
C PRO A 428 9.96 6.40 -21.69
N ARG A 429 9.99 7.64 -21.20
CA ARG A 429 9.37 8.03 -19.92
C ARG A 429 7.89 7.69 -19.79
N ASN A 430 7.11 7.81 -20.87
CA ASN A 430 5.68 7.48 -20.87
C ASN A 430 5.37 5.98 -20.73
N ARG A 431 6.37 5.11 -20.95
CA ARG A 431 6.27 3.65 -20.78
C ARG A 431 7.02 3.14 -19.55
N PHE A 432 7.58 4.05 -18.74
CA PHE A 432 8.32 3.72 -17.53
C PHE A 432 7.42 3.95 -16.32
N GLY A 433 6.98 2.87 -15.66
CA GLY A 433 6.10 2.92 -14.50
C GLY A 433 6.77 2.38 -13.23
N GLY A 434 5.98 2.25 -12.15
CA GLY A 434 6.47 1.77 -10.84
C GLY A 434 7.16 0.40 -10.89
N SER A 435 6.74 -0.48 -11.80
CA SER A 435 7.34 -1.82 -11.99
C SER A 435 8.79 -1.75 -12.49
N GLN A 436 9.12 -0.77 -13.35
CA GLN A 436 10.47 -0.62 -13.92
C GLN A 436 11.49 -0.08 -12.91
N TYR A 437 11.07 0.43 -11.75
CA TYR A 437 11.99 0.79 -10.67
C TYR A 437 12.74 -0.45 -10.15
N ALA A 438 12.04 -1.57 -10.00
CA ALA A 438 12.66 -2.83 -9.58
C ALA A 438 13.63 -3.37 -10.65
N ASP A 439 13.23 -3.34 -11.93
CA ASP A 439 14.07 -3.72 -13.07
C ASP A 439 15.37 -2.90 -13.09
N SER A 440 15.23 -1.58 -12.94
CA SER A 440 16.35 -0.63 -13.02
C SER A 440 17.30 -0.75 -11.84
N TRP A 441 16.76 -0.95 -10.64
CA TRP A 441 17.57 -1.25 -9.45
C TRP A 441 18.36 -2.54 -9.62
N ALA A 442 17.73 -3.61 -10.10
CA ALA A 442 18.39 -4.90 -10.26
C ALA A 442 19.56 -4.83 -11.25
N VAL A 443 19.41 -4.10 -12.35
CA VAL A 443 20.51 -3.86 -13.31
C VAL A 443 21.62 -3.02 -12.67
N MET A 444 21.27 -1.95 -11.96
CA MET A 444 22.25 -1.10 -11.26
C MET A 444 23.03 -1.92 -10.22
N HIS A 445 22.34 -2.76 -9.46
CA HIS A 445 22.93 -3.66 -8.47
C HIS A 445 23.85 -4.69 -9.11
N PHE A 446 23.44 -5.33 -10.22
CA PHE A 446 24.30 -6.24 -10.98
C PHE A 446 25.58 -5.56 -11.49
N LEU A 447 25.49 -4.33 -12.00
CA LEU A 447 26.66 -3.61 -12.50
C LEU A 447 27.62 -3.17 -11.38
N PHE A 448 27.13 -2.89 -10.17
CA PHE A 448 27.96 -2.53 -9.02
C PHE A 448 28.46 -3.72 -8.18
N LYS A 449 27.68 -4.80 -8.10
CA LYS A 449 27.85 -5.90 -7.13
C LYS A 449 27.81 -7.29 -7.73
N GLY A 450 27.51 -7.42 -9.03
CA GLY A 450 27.49 -8.70 -9.73
C GLY A 450 28.86 -9.34 -9.86
N PRO A 451 28.95 -10.57 -10.38
CA PRO A 451 30.19 -11.35 -10.45
C PRO A 451 31.34 -10.58 -11.11
N GLU A 452 31.02 -9.78 -12.13
CA GLU A 452 31.96 -9.04 -12.96
C GLU A 452 31.99 -7.53 -12.64
N THR A 453 32.05 -7.17 -11.35
CA THR A 453 31.99 -5.77 -10.86
C THR A 453 32.91 -4.80 -11.61
N ARG A 454 34.14 -5.20 -11.97
CA ARG A 454 35.07 -4.34 -12.72
C ARG A 454 34.57 -4.03 -14.13
N LYS A 455 33.90 -4.98 -14.80
CA LYS A 455 33.28 -4.76 -16.11
C LYS A 455 32.06 -3.85 -15.95
N GLY A 456 31.21 -4.11 -14.96
CA GLY A 456 30.03 -3.31 -14.67
C GLY A 456 30.35 -1.85 -14.31
N HIS A 457 31.37 -1.59 -13.50
CA HIS A 457 31.83 -0.22 -13.23
C HIS A 457 32.30 0.51 -14.49
N ARG A 458 33.06 -0.17 -15.37
CA ARG A 458 33.49 0.42 -16.64
C ARG A 458 32.31 0.69 -17.56
N PHE A 459 31.33 -0.22 -17.62
CA PHE A 459 30.06 0.00 -18.31
C PHE A 459 29.39 1.29 -17.83
N LEU A 460 29.20 1.47 -16.51
CA LEU A 460 28.54 2.64 -15.93
C LEU A 460 29.32 3.94 -16.19
N VAL A 461 30.65 3.93 -16.10
CA VAL A 461 31.49 5.10 -16.38
C VAL A 461 31.42 5.49 -17.85
N GLU A 462 31.48 4.54 -18.78
CA GLU A 462 31.33 4.83 -20.21
C GLU A 462 29.91 5.30 -20.54
N TYR A 463 28.88 4.69 -19.93
CA TYR A 463 27.49 5.11 -20.07
C TYR A 463 27.31 6.56 -19.59
N TRP A 464 27.86 6.90 -18.41
CA TRP A 464 27.87 8.27 -17.90
C TRP A 464 28.48 9.25 -18.90
N ARG A 465 29.70 8.98 -19.37
CA ARG A 465 30.44 9.85 -20.31
C ARG A 465 29.76 10.00 -21.67
N MET A 466 29.06 8.96 -22.15
CA MET A 466 28.30 9.08 -23.40
C MET A 466 27.17 10.11 -23.27
N GLY A 467 26.50 10.15 -22.12
CA GLY A 467 25.35 11.02 -21.90
C GLY A 467 25.74 12.51 -21.74
N GLU A 468 26.98 12.78 -21.35
CA GLU A 468 27.54 14.14 -21.34
C GLU A 468 27.61 14.71 -22.77
N LYS A 469 27.79 13.84 -23.77
CA LYS A 469 28.01 14.23 -25.17
C LYS A 469 26.76 14.12 -26.04
N ARG A 470 25.89 13.14 -25.79
CA ARG A 470 24.75 12.81 -26.65
C ARG A 470 23.62 12.13 -25.88
N ARG A 471 22.41 12.13 -26.45
CA ARG A 471 21.31 11.29 -25.97
C ARG A 471 21.65 9.82 -26.15
N ILE A 472 21.38 9.03 -25.12
CA ILE A 472 21.60 7.59 -25.08
C ILE A 472 20.25 6.88 -25.25
N GLY A 473 20.23 5.75 -25.96
CA GLY A 473 19.09 4.85 -26.03
C GLY A 473 19.51 3.39 -26.13
N GLN A 474 18.57 2.55 -26.55
CA GLN A 474 18.72 1.09 -26.65
C GLN A 474 20.00 0.66 -27.39
N ARG A 475 20.31 1.28 -28.54
CA ARG A 475 21.50 0.94 -29.32
C ARG A 475 22.80 1.10 -28.52
N GLN A 476 22.95 2.20 -27.78
CA GLN A 476 24.16 2.44 -27.01
C GLN A 476 24.27 1.50 -25.82
N PHE A 477 23.14 1.15 -25.19
CA PHE A 477 23.11 0.11 -24.15
C PHE A 477 23.59 -1.24 -24.71
N ASN A 478 23.00 -1.68 -25.83
CA ASN A 478 23.37 -2.94 -26.49
C ASN A 478 24.85 -2.95 -26.90
N ASN A 479 25.39 -1.85 -27.42
CA ASN A 479 26.80 -1.76 -27.79
C ASN A 479 27.73 -1.93 -26.57
N LEU A 480 27.36 -1.39 -25.41
CA LEU A 480 28.13 -1.60 -24.19
C LEU A 480 27.97 -3.03 -23.65
N ALA A 481 26.77 -3.60 -23.74
CA ALA A 481 26.55 -5.01 -23.40
C ALA A 481 27.42 -5.92 -24.28
N GLN A 482 27.46 -5.66 -25.59
CA GLN A 482 28.34 -6.37 -26.52
C GLN A 482 29.83 -6.24 -26.13
N LYS A 483 30.26 -5.03 -25.76
CA LYS A 483 31.64 -4.76 -25.38
C LYS A 483 32.07 -5.48 -24.09
N TYR A 484 31.19 -5.60 -23.10
CA TYR A 484 31.56 -6.08 -21.76
C TYR A 484 31.03 -7.48 -21.40
N TYR A 485 29.97 -7.93 -22.06
CA TYR A 485 29.21 -9.14 -21.71
C TYR A 485 28.84 -9.97 -22.95
N LYS A 486 29.66 -9.90 -24.01
CA LYS A 486 29.47 -10.56 -25.32
C LYS A 486 28.33 -9.99 -26.17
N ASP A 487 27.12 -9.91 -25.63
CA ASP A 487 25.94 -9.27 -26.22
C ASP A 487 24.89 -8.98 -25.12
N VAL A 488 23.75 -8.41 -25.52
CA VAL A 488 22.69 -8.03 -24.56
C VAL A 488 21.91 -9.23 -24.03
N ASP A 489 21.82 -10.31 -24.79
CA ASP A 489 21.06 -11.50 -24.42
C ASP A 489 21.85 -12.33 -23.39
N GLN A 490 23.16 -12.48 -23.61
CA GLN A 490 24.07 -13.07 -22.63
C GLN A 490 24.12 -12.24 -21.35
N MET A 491 24.23 -10.90 -21.46
CA MET A 491 24.15 -10.03 -20.28
C MET A 491 22.84 -10.21 -19.51
N GLU A 492 21.72 -10.41 -20.22
CA GLU A 492 20.42 -10.66 -19.61
C GLU A 492 20.34 -12.02 -18.93
N ALA A 493 20.93 -13.07 -19.51
CA ALA A 493 21.01 -14.40 -18.88
C ALA A 493 21.83 -14.33 -17.57
N ASP A 494 23.03 -13.74 -17.63
CA ASP A 494 23.91 -13.57 -16.46
C ASP A 494 23.23 -12.72 -15.37
N TRP A 495 22.50 -11.67 -15.80
CA TRP A 495 21.74 -10.81 -14.90
C TRP A 495 20.57 -11.55 -14.23
N LYS A 496 19.81 -12.37 -14.96
CA LYS A 496 18.70 -13.17 -14.40
C LYS A 496 19.21 -14.16 -13.37
N GLU A 497 20.25 -14.91 -13.70
CA GLU A 497 20.88 -15.86 -12.79
C GLU A 497 21.33 -15.16 -11.51
N TYR A 498 22.03 -14.02 -11.67
CA TYR A 498 22.45 -13.20 -10.54
C TYR A 498 21.26 -12.77 -9.67
N VAL A 499 20.22 -12.16 -10.25
CA VAL A 499 19.06 -11.64 -9.48
C VAL A 499 18.31 -12.77 -8.77
N LEU A 500 18.14 -13.92 -9.41
CA LEU A 500 17.48 -15.08 -8.81
C LEU A 500 18.30 -15.70 -7.67
N SER A 501 19.64 -15.57 -7.71
CA SER A 501 20.52 -16.02 -6.64
C SER A 501 20.59 -15.07 -5.43
N LEU A 502 20.09 -13.84 -5.56
CA LEU A 502 20.10 -12.88 -4.46
C LEU A 502 19.10 -13.31 -3.37
N ASN A 503 19.57 -13.28 -2.13
CA ASN A 503 18.72 -13.44 -0.96
C ASN A 503 18.34 -12.08 -0.39
N ALA A 504 17.06 -11.94 -0.04
CA ALA A 504 16.59 -10.78 0.68
C ALA A 504 17.28 -10.72 2.04
N PRO A 505 17.86 -9.57 2.45
CA PRO A 505 18.46 -9.46 3.78
C PRO A 505 17.38 -9.72 4.83
N PRO A 506 17.71 -10.38 5.95
CA PRO A 506 16.77 -10.54 7.05
C PRO A 506 16.14 -9.21 7.43
N ALA A 507 14.85 -9.21 7.77
CA ALA A 507 14.14 -7.98 8.14
C ALA A 507 14.61 -7.39 9.48
N GLY A 508 15.66 -7.94 10.10
CA GLY A 508 16.13 -7.64 11.43
C GLY A 508 17.28 -8.56 11.85
N GLU A 509 17.68 -8.45 13.10
CA GLU A 509 18.83 -9.17 13.67
C GLU A 509 18.38 -10.10 14.79
N VAL A 510 18.92 -11.33 14.80
CA VAL A 510 18.74 -12.27 15.91
C VAL A 510 19.82 -12.03 16.95
N LYS A 511 19.41 -11.94 18.21
CA LYS A 511 20.29 -11.96 19.37
C LYS A 511 19.69 -12.91 20.40
N ASP A 512 20.40 -13.99 20.70
CA ASP A 512 19.97 -15.03 21.65
C ASP A 512 18.60 -15.64 21.23
N SER A 513 17.58 -15.56 22.09
CA SER A 513 16.21 -16.00 21.79
C SER A 513 15.37 -15.01 20.99
N ARG A 514 15.90 -13.82 20.66
CA ARG A 514 15.10 -12.67 20.22
C ARG A 514 15.53 -12.13 18.86
N PHE A 515 14.56 -11.99 17.96
CA PHE A 515 14.71 -11.25 16.72
C PHE A 515 14.26 -9.79 16.90
N ASN A 516 14.99 -8.87 16.28
CA ASN A 516 14.72 -7.44 16.36
C ASN A 516 14.74 -6.83 14.95
N SER A 517 13.57 -6.39 14.47
CA SER A 517 13.47 -5.57 13.28
C SER A 517 13.46 -4.10 13.65
N LEU A 518 14.52 -3.38 13.31
CA LEU A 518 14.44 -1.93 13.30
C LEU A 518 13.50 -1.49 12.19
N ASP A 519 13.66 -2.04 10.97
CA ASP A 519 12.96 -1.57 9.77
C ASP A 519 11.45 -1.63 9.83
N PHE A 520 10.95 -2.71 10.42
CA PHE A 520 9.53 -2.96 10.60
C PHE A 520 9.08 -2.75 12.05
N MET A 521 9.96 -2.22 12.90
CA MET A 521 9.67 -1.68 14.24
C MET A 521 9.07 -2.69 15.22
N PHE A 522 9.53 -3.95 15.18
CA PHE A 522 9.07 -4.99 16.08
C PHE A 522 10.22 -5.83 16.64
N SER A 523 9.97 -6.46 17.79
CA SER A 523 10.79 -7.52 18.34
C SER A 523 9.93 -8.74 18.64
N ILE A 524 10.50 -9.91 18.44
CA ILE A 524 9.82 -11.19 18.65
C ILE A 524 10.78 -12.17 19.31
N GLU A 525 10.30 -12.84 20.35
CA GLU A 525 11.05 -13.89 21.04
C GLU A 525 10.55 -15.27 20.60
N ARG A 526 11.47 -16.21 20.36
CA ARG A 526 11.10 -17.57 20.01
C ARG A 526 10.42 -18.28 21.20
N PRO A 527 9.43 -19.17 20.95
CA PRO A 527 8.68 -19.81 22.03
C PRO A 527 9.53 -20.70 22.95
N GLY A 528 10.54 -21.35 22.41
CA GLY A 528 11.33 -22.35 23.12
C GLY A 528 12.63 -22.72 22.41
N PRO A 529 13.47 -23.56 23.03
CA PRO A 529 14.78 -23.94 22.49
C PRO A 529 14.71 -24.84 21.26
N ASN A 530 13.60 -25.56 21.07
CA ASN A 530 13.29 -26.39 19.89
C ASN A 530 12.90 -25.57 18.65
N TRP A 531 12.65 -24.27 18.81
CA TRP A 531 12.34 -23.35 17.73
C TRP A 531 13.62 -22.68 17.22
N GLU A 532 13.78 -22.62 15.90
CA GLU A 532 14.91 -21.99 15.22
C GLU A 532 14.45 -20.87 14.29
N PHE A 533 15.21 -19.78 14.21
CA PHE A 533 15.00 -18.73 13.22
C PHE A 533 15.53 -19.19 11.87
N ALA A 534 14.66 -19.35 10.88
CA ALA A 534 15.02 -19.74 9.51
C ALA A 534 14.92 -18.52 8.58
N LEU A 535 15.85 -17.58 8.75
CA LEU A 535 15.81 -16.27 8.07
C LEU A 535 16.23 -16.34 6.59
N ASP A 536 16.83 -17.44 6.17
CA ASP A 536 17.20 -17.78 4.81
C ASP A 536 16.06 -18.43 4.02
N GLU A 537 15.03 -18.94 4.70
CA GLU A 537 13.85 -19.58 4.12
C GLU A 537 12.62 -18.65 4.04
N ILE A 538 12.80 -17.37 4.33
CA ILE A 538 11.73 -16.36 4.25
C ILE A 538 11.31 -16.12 2.80
N GLN A 539 10.00 -16.07 2.58
CA GLN A 539 9.41 -15.87 1.25
C GLN A 539 8.47 -14.67 1.27
N ASP A 540 8.28 -14.04 0.11
CA ASP A 540 7.37 -12.89 -0.06
C ASP A 540 7.50 -11.83 1.05
N ARG A 541 6.41 -11.57 1.76
CA ARG A 541 6.26 -10.55 2.79
C ARG A 541 6.58 -11.05 4.20
N ASP A 542 7.21 -12.21 4.31
CA ASP A 542 7.73 -12.70 5.58
C ASP A 542 8.79 -11.73 6.10
N LEU A 543 8.64 -11.32 7.35
CA LEU A 543 9.63 -10.55 8.09
C LEU A 543 10.50 -11.48 8.93
N VAL A 544 9.89 -12.49 9.52
CA VAL A 544 10.53 -13.53 10.34
C VAL A 544 9.84 -14.85 10.09
N LEU A 545 10.64 -15.92 10.02
CA LEU A 545 10.20 -17.30 10.09
C LEU A 545 10.90 -17.98 11.28
N MET A 546 10.11 -18.63 12.11
CA MET A 546 10.56 -19.59 13.12
C MET A 546 10.00 -20.95 12.78
N LYS A 547 10.79 -22.01 12.92
CA LYS A 547 10.35 -23.39 12.67
C LYS A 547 10.88 -24.36 13.71
N ILE A 548 10.25 -25.52 13.80
CA ILE A 548 10.82 -26.68 14.49
C ILE A 548 11.48 -27.56 13.41
N PRO A 549 12.82 -27.73 13.44
CA PRO A 549 13.54 -28.54 12.45
C PRO A 549 12.97 -29.96 12.32
N GLY A 550 12.90 -30.46 11.09
CA GLY A 550 12.37 -31.80 10.79
C GLY A 550 10.84 -31.91 10.84
N THR A 551 10.12 -30.82 11.14
CA THR A 551 8.65 -30.79 11.12
C THR A 551 8.12 -29.75 10.14
N ARG A 552 6.80 -29.74 9.95
CA ARG A 552 6.06 -28.75 9.17
C ARG A 552 5.52 -27.59 10.01
N ASN A 553 5.85 -27.55 11.30
CA ASN A 553 5.39 -26.52 12.23
C ASN A 553 6.22 -25.25 12.09
N GLU A 554 5.52 -24.13 11.92
CA GLU A 554 6.14 -22.83 11.68
C GLU A 554 5.34 -21.70 12.35
N ILE A 555 6.06 -20.64 12.70
CA ILE A 555 5.50 -19.36 13.13
C ILE A 555 6.12 -18.29 12.24
N ARG A 556 5.26 -17.52 11.56
CA ARG A 556 5.66 -16.45 10.64
C ARG A 556 5.13 -15.11 11.12
N VAL A 557 5.96 -14.08 10.97
CA VAL A 557 5.52 -12.69 11.01
C VAL A 557 5.50 -12.17 9.60
N ARG A 558 4.34 -11.71 9.14
CA ARG A 558 4.12 -11.20 7.79
C ARG A 558 3.63 -9.77 7.84
N ILE A 559 3.95 -9.02 6.80
CA ILE A 559 3.37 -7.70 6.61
C ILE A 559 2.24 -7.74 5.59
N LEU A 560 1.10 -7.20 6.00
CA LEU A 560 -0.13 -7.06 5.23
C LEU A 560 -0.29 -5.60 4.82
N THR A 561 -0.68 -5.33 3.58
CA THR A 561 -1.03 -3.97 3.17
C THR A 561 -2.42 -3.63 3.67
N LYS A 562 -2.54 -2.52 4.40
CA LYS A 562 -3.83 -1.88 4.67
C LYS A 562 -4.36 -1.27 3.35
N ALA A 563 -5.67 -1.29 3.14
CA ALA A 563 -6.27 -0.48 2.07
C ALA A 563 -6.58 0.94 2.58
N GLU A 564 -6.28 1.92 1.72
CA GLU A 564 -6.55 3.37 1.77
C GLU A 564 -6.46 4.13 3.12
N ASP A 565 -5.88 5.33 3.02
CA ASP A 565 -5.83 6.29 4.13
C ASP A 565 -7.25 6.59 4.64
N GLY A 566 -7.45 6.42 5.95
CA GLY A 566 -8.73 6.70 6.63
C GLY A 566 -9.70 5.52 6.77
N GLN A 567 -9.42 4.33 6.23
CA GLN A 567 -10.24 3.13 6.49
C GLN A 567 -10.10 2.67 7.95
N ARG A 568 -11.23 2.37 8.63
CA ARG A 568 -11.21 1.78 9.97
C ARG A 568 -10.67 0.34 9.89
N PRO A 569 -9.88 -0.13 10.88
CA PRO A 569 -9.35 -1.48 10.87
C PRO A 569 -10.39 -2.59 10.66
N GLN A 570 -11.53 -2.50 11.35
CA GLN A 570 -12.63 -3.46 11.22
C GLN A 570 -13.16 -3.54 9.78
N ASP A 571 -13.37 -2.38 9.13
CA ASP A 571 -13.90 -2.36 7.77
C ASP A 571 -12.94 -3.05 6.78
N TRP A 572 -11.63 -2.90 6.96
CA TRP A 572 -10.62 -3.58 6.13
C TRP A 572 -10.59 -5.09 6.40
N ILE A 573 -10.70 -5.51 7.67
CA ILE A 573 -10.78 -6.92 8.04
C ILE A 573 -11.98 -7.58 7.36
N ASP A 574 -13.15 -6.94 7.42
CA ASP A 574 -14.40 -7.48 6.90
C ASP A 574 -14.44 -7.49 5.37
N SER A 575 -13.90 -6.44 4.72
CA SER A 575 -13.98 -6.31 3.26
C SER A 575 -12.85 -6.99 2.50
N VAL A 576 -11.71 -7.30 3.14
CA VAL A 576 -10.51 -7.82 2.47
C VAL A 576 -9.98 -9.09 3.14
N ALA A 577 -9.54 -9.00 4.40
CA ALA A 577 -8.80 -10.09 5.03
C ALA A 577 -9.66 -11.35 5.24
N LEU A 578 -10.90 -11.20 5.73
CA LEU A 578 -11.82 -12.31 5.94
C LEU A 578 -12.24 -13.01 4.63
N PRO A 579 -12.66 -12.29 3.57
CA PRO A 579 -12.90 -12.89 2.26
C PRO A 579 -11.71 -13.67 1.71
N ASP A 580 -10.49 -13.11 1.79
CA ASP A 580 -9.27 -13.75 1.30
C ASP A 580 -8.97 -15.06 2.05
N LEU A 581 -9.16 -15.07 3.37
CA LEU A 581 -9.01 -16.27 4.19
C LEU A 581 -10.05 -17.33 3.80
N ARG A 582 -11.32 -16.96 3.66
CA ARG A 582 -12.40 -17.88 3.28
C ARG A 582 -12.25 -18.45 1.87
N LYS A 583 -11.62 -17.70 0.96
CA LYS A 583 -11.30 -18.19 -0.38
C LYS A 583 -10.24 -19.30 -0.34
N LYS A 584 -9.24 -19.19 0.55
CA LYS A 584 -8.06 -20.07 0.60
C LYS A 584 -8.18 -21.24 1.57
N TYR A 585 -8.96 -21.08 2.64
CA TYR A 585 -9.00 -22.01 3.78
C TYR A 585 -10.42 -22.46 4.11
N THR A 586 -10.53 -23.51 4.92
CA THR A 586 -11.80 -24.02 5.49
C THR A 586 -11.88 -23.70 6.98
N ASP A 587 -13.08 -23.82 7.56
CA ASP A 587 -13.33 -23.61 8.99
C ASP A 587 -12.83 -22.26 9.55
N VAL A 588 -12.94 -21.19 8.76
CA VAL A 588 -12.48 -19.85 9.16
C VAL A 588 -13.35 -19.30 10.31
N ARG A 589 -12.77 -19.17 11.50
CA ARG A 589 -13.42 -18.67 12.72
C ARG A 589 -12.78 -17.37 13.17
N THR A 590 -13.60 -16.39 13.51
CA THR A 590 -13.17 -15.14 14.16
C THR A 590 -13.30 -15.28 15.66
N LEU A 591 -12.26 -14.87 16.38
CA LEU A 591 -12.19 -14.92 17.84
C LEU A 591 -11.84 -13.53 18.38
N LYS A 592 -12.07 -13.33 19.68
CA LYS A 592 -11.49 -12.20 20.40
C LYS A 592 -10.09 -12.58 20.83
N GLY A 593 -9.12 -11.72 20.59
CA GLY A 593 -7.76 -11.94 21.04
C GLY A 593 -7.04 -10.62 21.30
N ASP A 594 -6.10 -10.67 22.23
CA ASP A 594 -5.07 -9.66 22.38
C ASP A 594 -3.71 -10.28 22.02
N LEU A 595 -2.77 -9.46 21.58
CA LEU A 595 -1.40 -9.88 21.36
C LEU A 595 -0.46 -8.89 22.04
N GLY A 596 0.19 -9.34 23.11
CA GLY A 596 1.13 -8.49 23.87
C GLY A 596 0.47 -7.27 24.52
N GLY A 597 -0.82 -7.35 24.88
CA GLY A 597 -1.60 -6.25 25.46
C GLY A 597 -2.19 -5.28 24.44
N LEU A 598 -2.11 -5.59 23.14
CA LEU A 598 -2.76 -4.85 22.07
C LEU A 598 -3.99 -5.62 21.57
N ASP A 599 -5.09 -4.92 21.32
CA ASP A 599 -6.25 -5.51 20.65
C ASP A 599 -5.84 -6.03 19.27
N ALA A 600 -6.13 -7.30 19.01
CA ALA A 600 -5.80 -7.97 17.75
C ALA A 600 -7.04 -8.63 17.16
N PHE A 601 -7.09 -8.72 15.83
CA PHE A 601 -8.06 -9.56 15.15
C PHE A 601 -7.52 -10.99 15.11
N LEU A 602 -8.26 -11.92 15.70
CA LEU A 602 -7.81 -13.29 15.85
C LEU A 602 -8.62 -14.24 14.99
N PHE A 603 -7.91 -15.11 14.25
CA PHE A 603 -8.51 -16.08 13.35
C PHE A 603 -7.94 -17.48 13.55
N GLU A 604 -8.81 -18.49 13.45
CA GLU A 604 -8.42 -19.89 13.26
C GLU A 604 -8.98 -20.41 11.94
N PHE A 605 -8.21 -21.23 11.22
CA PHE A 605 -8.61 -21.81 9.94
C PHE A 605 -7.77 -23.06 9.61
N VAL A 606 -8.24 -23.88 8.68
CA VAL A 606 -7.60 -25.15 8.27
C VAL A 606 -7.32 -25.14 6.78
N ASP A 607 -6.21 -25.74 6.36
CA ASP A 607 -5.92 -25.98 4.94
C ASP A 607 -7.12 -26.64 4.24
N LYS A 608 -7.42 -26.22 3.01
CA LYS A 608 -8.41 -26.93 2.20
C LYS A 608 -7.90 -28.35 1.92
N PRO A 609 -8.73 -29.39 2.10
CA PRO A 609 -8.36 -30.73 1.65
C PRO A 609 -8.05 -30.69 0.14
N PRO A 610 -7.09 -31.49 -0.35
CA PRO A 610 -6.82 -31.55 -1.78
C PRO A 610 -8.11 -31.91 -2.52
N ALA A 611 -8.45 -31.14 -3.55
CA ALA A 611 -9.68 -31.32 -4.30
C ALA A 611 -9.81 -32.78 -4.77
N THR A 612 -10.89 -33.44 -4.38
CA THR A 612 -11.26 -34.74 -4.93
C THR A 612 -11.57 -34.55 -6.41
N LYS A 613 -11.10 -35.46 -7.27
CA LYS A 613 -11.19 -35.40 -8.75
C LYS A 613 -12.62 -35.18 -9.32
N GLU A 614 -13.65 -35.16 -8.48
CA GLU A 614 -15.05 -34.97 -8.87
C GLU A 614 -15.45 -33.49 -8.96
N GLU A 615 -14.81 -32.57 -8.24
CA GLU A 615 -15.19 -31.14 -8.26
C GLU A 615 -14.69 -30.40 -9.52
N SER A 616 -13.78 -30.98 -10.30
CA SER A 616 -13.32 -30.40 -11.58
C SER A 616 -14.28 -30.65 -12.76
N LYS A 617 -15.45 -31.25 -12.53
CA LYS A 617 -16.44 -31.52 -13.60
C LYS A 617 -17.68 -30.63 -13.56
N GLU A 618 -17.91 -29.82 -12.53
CA GLU A 618 -19.11 -28.98 -12.43
C GLU A 618 -18.93 -27.50 -12.80
N GLU A 619 -17.71 -27.02 -13.08
CA GLU A 619 -17.51 -25.64 -13.60
C GLU A 619 -17.54 -25.53 -15.13
N GLY A 620 -18.09 -26.52 -15.83
CA GLY A 620 -18.07 -26.57 -17.30
C GLY A 620 -19.31 -27.18 -17.92
N ALA A 621 -20.51 -26.70 -17.60
CA ALA A 621 -21.71 -26.96 -18.40
C ALA A 621 -22.85 -25.99 -18.08
N THR A 622 -23.01 -24.93 -18.89
CA THR A 622 -24.30 -24.51 -19.44
C THR A 622 -24.07 -23.78 -20.77
N ASP A 623 -24.59 -24.38 -21.82
CA ASP A 623 -24.78 -23.93 -23.21
C ASP A 623 -25.47 -22.55 -23.29
N GLY A 624 -25.45 -21.76 -24.36
CA GLY A 624 -25.05 -21.96 -25.75
C GLY A 624 -25.91 -21.02 -26.61
N ASP A 625 -25.30 -20.34 -27.60
CA ASP A 625 -25.92 -20.05 -28.91
C ASP A 625 -24.85 -19.53 -29.89
N GLU A 626 -24.87 -20.10 -31.09
CA GLU A 626 -23.87 -20.07 -32.18
C GLU A 626 -23.99 -18.83 -33.13
N PRO A 627 -23.49 -18.83 -34.40
CA PRO A 627 -22.08 -18.69 -34.84
C PRO A 627 -21.87 -17.60 -35.94
N SER A 628 -20.61 -17.19 -36.22
CA SER A 628 -20.16 -16.96 -37.62
C SER A 628 -18.64 -16.81 -37.77
N GLU A 629 -18.05 -17.81 -38.43
CA GLU A 629 -16.96 -17.83 -39.44
C GLU A 629 -15.74 -16.86 -39.39
N GLY A 630 -14.53 -17.46 -39.45
CA GLY A 630 -13.34 -16.80 -40.01
C GLY A 630 -11.96 -17.28 -39.51
N THR A 631 -11.56 -18.53 -39.76
CA THR A 631 -10.16 -19.07 -39.64
C THR A 631 -9.26 -18.57 -40.81
N PRO A 632 -7.93 -18.86 -40.90
CA PRO A 632 -6.99 -19.49 -39.94
C PRO A 632 -5.60 -18.82 -39.81
N GLY A 633 -4.81 -19.24 -38.80
CA GLY A 633 -3.37 -18.94 -38.76
C GLY A 633 -2.59 -19.31 -37.50
N SER A 634 -2.80 -20.49 -36.91
CA SER A 634 -2.03 -21.00 -35.78
C SER A 634 -0.67 -21.59 -36.23
N ARG A 635 0.44 -21.14 -35.62
CA ARG A 635 1.70 -21.91 -35.57
C ARG A 635 2.07 -22.16 -34.11
N GLN A 636 1.79 -23.38 -33.67
CA GLN A 636 2.43 -24.01 -32.51
C GLN A 636 3.93 -24.18 -32.79
N PHE A 637 4.77 -23.88 -31.82
CA PHE A 637 6.13 -24.42 -31.77
C PHE A 637 6.33 -25.18 -30.47
N SER A 638 6.56 -26.48 -30.66
CA SER A 638 6.90 -27.48 -29.67
C SER A 638 8.23 -27.19 -28.99
N ALA A 639 8.30 -27.57 -27.72
CA ALA A 639 9.54 -27.70 -26.96
C ALA A 639 10.42 -28.79 -27.59
N VAL A 640 11.65 -28.42 -27.92
CA VAL A 640 12.71 -29.34 -28.33
C VAL A 640 13.45 -29.78 -27.07
N GLN A 641 13.28 -31.05 -26.71
CA GLN A 641 14.19 -31.77 -25.82
C GLN A 641 15.37 -32.30 -26.63
N THR A 642 16.55 -32.13 -26.05
CA THR A 642 17.88 -32.51 -26.52
C THR A 642 17.97 -34.04 -26.69
N GLN A 643 18.29 -34.51 -27.90
CA GLN A 643 18.74 -35.89 -28.14
C GLN A 643 20.27 -35.94 -28.05
N GLN A 644 20.76 -36.97 -27.36
CA GLN A 644 22.15 -37.39 -27.32
C GLN A 644 22.19 -38.73 -28.08
N GLU A 645 22.98 -38.80 -29.16
CA GLU A 645 23.11 -39.97 -30.03
C GLU A 645 24.12 -41.01 -29.53
N GLY A 646 23.77 -42.28 -29.76
CA GLY A 646 24.70 -43.38 -30.10
C GLY A 646 24.63 -44.64 -29.21
N PRO A 647 24.82 -45.87 -29.74
CA PRO A 647 24.49 -46.38 -31.08
C PRO A 647 23.67 -47.69 -31.08
N GLU A 648 23.34 -48.12 -32.29
CA GLU A 648 22.56 -49.26 -32.80
C GLU A 648 22.69 -50.64 -32.11
N GLY A 649 21.59 -51.40 -32.18
CA GLY A 649 21.53 -52.84 -31.96
C GLY A 649 20.13 -53.40 -32.29
N ASP A 650 20.02 -54.07 -33.44
CA ASP A 650 18.83 -54.76 -33.97
C ASP A 650 18.31 -55.89 -33.06
N GLY A 651 16.99 -56.14 -33.07
CA GLY A 651 16.42 -57.39 -32.56
C GLY A 651 14.92 -57.38 -32.31
N ASP A 652 14.16 -57.94 -33.25
CA ASP A 652 12.75 -58.32 -33.14
C ASP A 652 12.44 -59.23 -31.92
N GLY A 653 11.26 -59.09 -31.30
CA GLY A 653 10.75 -60.14 -30.41
C GLY A 653 9.66 -59.75 -29.42
N ASN A 654 8.41 -59.84 -29.87
CA ASN A 654 7.19 -60.29 -29.20
C ASN A 654 7.14 -60.41 -27.65
N GLY A 655 6.17 -59.71 -27.04
CA GLY A 655 5.30 -60.17 -25.94
C GLY A 655 5.90 -60.59 -24.60
N ASP A 656 5.66 -59.81 -23.54
CA ASP A 656 4.95 -60.28 -22.34
C ASP A 656 4.64 -59.09 -21.40
N GLY A 657 3.45 -59.10 -20.82
CA GLY A 657 2.95 -58.05 -19.95
C GLY A 657 3.56 -58.14 -18.55
N GLU A 658 4.39 -57.18 -18.19
CA GLU A 658 4.78 -56.91 -16.80
C GLU A 658 4.03 -55.68 -16.28
N ALA A 659 3.35 -55.87 -15.15
CA ALA A 659 2.67 -54.84 -14.40
C ALA A 659 3.68 -53.75 -14.00
N LYS A 660 3.53 -52.56 -14.57
CA LYS A 660 4.24 -51.37 -14.10
C LYS A 660 3.78 -51.05 -12.69
N ASP A 661 4.68 -51.20 -11.73
CA ASP A 661 4.59 -50.60 -10.42
C ASP A 661 4.18 -49.13 -10.58
N ALA A 662 2.98 -48.82 -10.11
CA ALA A 662 2.51 -47.46 -10.01
C ALA A 662 3.39 -46.77 -8.96
N GLU A 663 4.34 -45.98 -9.44
CA GLU A 663 5.15 -45.06 -8.64
C GLU A 663 4.20 -44.25 -7.75
N GLN A 664 4.12 -44.66 -6.47
CA GLN A 664 3.24 -44.04 -5.49
C GLN A 664 3.70 -42.60 -5.32
N LYS A 665 2.94 -41.68 -5.94
CA LYS A 665 3.04 -40.25 -5.69
C LYS A 665 3.08 -40.06 -4.17
N PRO A 666 4.06 -39.32 -3.61
CA PRO A 666 4.19 -39.18 -2.16
C PRO A 666 2.84 -38.77 -1.57
N PRO A 667 2.43 -39.36 -0.44
CA PRO A 667 1.14 -39.09 0.17
C PRO A 667 0.96 -37.59 0.33
N ALA A 668 -0.22 -37.10 -0.05
CA ALA A 668 -0.53 -35.68 0.06
C ALA A 668 -0.24 -35.22 1.50
N PRO A 669 0.49 -34.10 1.67
CA PRO A 669 0.84 -33.61 3.00
C PRO A 669 -0.43 -33.47 3.85
N ALA A 670 -0.43 -34.03 5.07
CA ALA A 670 -1.56 -33.89 5.99
C ALA A 670 -1.89 -32.40 6.22
N PRO A 671 -3.18 -32.03 6.31
CA PRO A 671 -3.59 -30.63 6.41
C PRO A 671 -3.01 -29.97 7.67
N ARG A 672 -2.70 -28.67 7.60
CA ARG A 672 -2.32 -27.88 8.77
C ARG A 672 -3.52 -27.13 9.32
N LYS A 673 -3.46 -26.86 10.62
CA LYS A 673 -4.35 -25.92 11.30
C LYS A 673 -3.57 -24.66 11.65
N HIS A 674 -4.21 -23.51 11.46
CA HIS A 674 -3.59 -22.20 11.59
C HIS A 674 -4.27 -21.37 12.67
N ARG A 675 -3.47 -20.52 13.32
CA ARG A 675 -3.89 -19.46 14.24
C ARG A 675 -3.19 -18.17 13.83
N SER A 676 -3.94 -17.10 13.63
CA SER A 676 -3.43 -15.82 13.15
C SER A 676 -3.89 -14.67 14.04
N TYR A 677 -2.92 -13.84 14.46
CA TYR A 677 -3.14 -12.57 15.13
C TYR A 677 -2.82 -11.44 14.16
N ILE A 678 -3.81 -10.64 13.81
CA ILE A 678 -3.65 -9.48 12.92
C ILE A 678 -3.72 -8.20 13.74
N LEU A 679 -2.62 -7.45 13.71
CA LEU A 679 -2.49 -6.13 14.32
C LEU A 679 -2.51 -5.06 13.23
N VAL A 680 -3.48 -4.15 13.28
CA VAL A 680 -3.63 -3.09 12.28
C VAL A 680 -3.07 -1.78 12.83
N GLY A 681 -1.98 -1.30 12.23
CA GLY A 681 -1.38 -0.01 12.53
C GLY A 681 -1.93 1.14 11.67
N ILE A 682 -1.32 2.33 11.79
CA ILE A 682 -1.75 3.54 11.06
C ILE A 682 -1.67 3.32 9.55
N SER A 683 -0.54 2.79 9.06
CA SER A 683 -0.25 2.63 7.62
C SER A 683 -0.20 1.18 7.13
N ASN A 684 0.02 0.20 8.02
CA ASN A 684 0.22 -1.20 7.65
C ASN A 684 -0.50 -2.13 8.64
N ALA A 685 -0.72 -3.38 8.24
CA ALA A 685 -1.15 -4.44 9.15
C ALA A 685 -0.05 -5.50 9.24
N TYR A 686 0.05 -6.16 10.39
CA TYR A 686 1.00 -7.22 10.63
C TYR A 686 0.26 -8.47 11.05
N GLU A 687 0.73 -9.60 10.59
CA GLU A 687 0.17 -10.90 10.90
C GLU A 687 1.22 -11.76 11.61
N LEU A 688 0.94 -12.17 12.84
CA LEU A 688 1.64 -13.26 13.50
C LEU A 688 0.82 -14.54 13.29
N ARG A 689 1.30 -15.45 12.44
CA ARG A 689 0.61 -16.68 12.07
C ARG A 689 1.41 -17.90 12.50
N GLY A 690 0.81 -18.78 13.28
CA GLY A 690 1.27 -20.15 13.47
C GLY A 690 0.58 -21.11 12.50
N SER A 691 1.34 -22.02 11.91
CA SER A 691 0.84 -23.12 11.10
C SER A 691 1.36 -24.41 11.71
N PHE A 692 0.46 -25.24 12.22
CA PHE A 692 0.80 -26.45 12.95
C PHE A 692 0.17 -27.67 12.27
N GLU A 693 0.84 -28.82 12.38
CA GLU A 693 0.22 -30.09 12.02
C GLU A 693 -1.06 -30.30 12.85
N MET A 694 -2.10 -30.83 12.23
CA MET A 694 -3.46 -30.79 12.79
C MET A 694 -3.57 -31.48 14.15
N ASP A 695 -2.85 -32.59 14.34
CA ASP A 695 -2.75 -33.37 15.58
C ASP A 695 -1.90 -32.69 16.66
N GLN A 696 -0.92 -31.87 16.24
CA GLN A 696 -0.03 -31.12 17.13
C GLN A 696 -0.52 -29.70 17.44
N PHE A 697 -1.59 -29.24 16.78
CA PHE A 697 -2.10 -27.88 16.93
C PHE A 697 -2.40 -27.54 18.39
N ALA A 698 -3.10 -28.41 19.13
CA ALA A 698 -3.44 -28.12 20.52
C ALA A 698 -2.20 -28.07 21.44
N SER A 699 -1.17 -28.88 21.16
CA SER A 699 0.06 -28.89 21.96
C SER A 699 0.98 -27.69 21.68
N LEU A 700 1.01 -27.22 20.42
CA LEU A 700 1.88 -26.11 19.99
C LEU A 700 1.16 -24.76 19.96
N LEU A 701 -0.17 -24.72 20.04
CA LEU A 701 -0.92 -23.47 20.13
C LEU A 701 -0.42 -22.58 21.28
N PRO A 702 -0.20 -23.10 22.51
CA PRO A 702 0.37 -22.31 23.59
C PRO A 702 1.70 -21.67 23.20
N ASP A 703 2.57 -22.35 22.46
CA ASP A 703 3.86 -21.78 22.03
C ASP A 703 3.66 -20.50 21.23
N LEU A 704 2.66 -20.44 20.33
CA LEU A 704 2.29 -19.22 19.60
C LEU A 704 1.74 -18.13 20.53
N GLU A 705 0.85 -18.49 21.46
CA GLU A 705 0.24 -17.53 22.41
C GLU A 705 1.27 -16.99 23.41
N TRP A 706 2.33 -17.74 23.68
CA TRP A 706 3.46 -17.35 24.53
C TRP A 706 4.53 -16.54 23.81
N VAL A 707 4.53 -16.48 22.47
CA VAL A 707 5.47 -15.64 21.71
C VAL A 707 5.40 -14.21 22.21
N ALA A 708 6.50 -13.72 22.79
CA ALA A 708 6.60 -12.32 23.18
C ALA A 708 6.77 -11.47 21.92
N PHE A 709 5.65 -11.01 21.37
CA PHE A 709 5.59 -10.12 20.23
C PHE A 709 5.37 -8.68 20.70
N SER A 710 6.29 -7.80 20.34
CA SER A 710 6.22 -6.38 20.72
C SER A 710 6.47 -5.50 19.50
N PHE A 711 5.54 -4.60 19.20
CA PHE A 711 5.84 -3.42 18.41
C PHE A 711 6.56 -2.41 19.28
N GLU A 712 7.86 -2.60 19.53
CA GLU A 712 8.64 -1.61 20.28
C GLU A 712 10.14 -1.82 20.11
N LYS A 713 10.73 -1.03 19.21
CA LYS A 713 12.14 -0.63 19.25
C LYS A 713 12.37 0.69 18.51
N ILE A 714 11.71 1.74 18.98
CA ILE A 714 11.92 3.09 18.47
C ILE A 714 13.10 3.81 19.16
N GLN A 715 13.54 3.39 20.34
CA GLN A 715 14.24 4.34 21.21
C GLN A 715 15.75 4.17 21.44
N ARG A 716 16.47 3.24 20.79
CA ARG A 716 17.93 3.18 21.02
C ARG A 716 18.85 3.18 19.80
N ASN A 717 18.37 2.88 18.60
CA ASN A 717 19.21 2.93 17.39
C ASN A 717 18.41 3.33 16.13
N ARG A 718 17.31 4.08 16.30
CA ARG A 718 16.49 4.57 15.16
C ARG A 718 16.28 6.08 15.16
N TRP A 719 17.19 6.76 15.83
CA TRP A 719 17.85 7.94 15.27
C TRP A 719 19.29 7.53 15.12
#